data_AF-A0A924BM49-F1
#
_entry.id   AF-A0A924BM49-F1
#
_cell.length_a   1.000
_cell.length_b   1.000
_cell.length_c   1.000
_cell.angle_alpha   90.00
_cell.angle_beta   90.00
_cell.angle_gamma   90.00
#
_symmetry.space_group_name_H-M   'P 1'
#
loop_
_entity.id
_entity.type
_entity.pdbx_description
1 polymer ?
#
loop_
_entity_poly.entity_id
_entity_poly.type
_entity_poly.pdbx_seq_one_letter_code
_entity_poly.pdbx_strand_id
1 'polypeptide(L)'
;MKIRLSALLSFFFCFGLYAQSINGIKDKLGHYCATDERHDQLLKSDTAYAARVKRINSLHAKRSTQRTTSNTTIYYIPVVVHIIHENGPENISDQQVMDGMKHLNDAYSHLPPFDGAGGADIGIQFCLASQDTLGNPTTGIVRLQSDLTNVKYENDQALFELDRWNTRKYMNIWLVKEICWRAECRVNGYSSLPYEHGKTNDGVVIKALQFGRWENLSKIPIHETGHYFNLSHTFGSCKNDDCTHDGDGVCDTPPDASSEEIPCGTAMNSCTTDEDDHSLNNPFRPAAWGGLGEQNDQTQNYMDYGNLDCINLFTGGQKTRMRSALMDFRNSLLTSTGCKPTCPFSVSFNSSAPAVDIDHMVSFTNTSTGGTRFKWEIDDVPFSTTKNASYTFQVKGIHLIRLYASNEDSSCLVSTAVPIRVIPPCIAPTTLIYSSPTIGIYAKKGSSFYLMASWWGNATNFKWEIDDLLLSNDPNVRYTFNQPGIHKIKLLGFNYDVDCVDSTELNVNIKEPCASSHVSFTASSLIVNPGDTISLINTSFNVTHFSWTIDGNEFSNQTNASYIATASGNPTITLYAYNDDTSCIDYTSTAINVKCPKLHASFDIPISVNENSVVHFRNTSSGATNFVWKRDGVVFSCATEPEYIFNQTGNHTIELTALNAVPSCVDTSSASITILPYCVACFTPLGSPLEVTLGSTIDFNDSCGTAAYFIWELDGIQYNTGGNTAFSYLFNVPGDHYLNLTAHNLDATCSNILSTQIKVIDTSPPKETSIIIPNLITANGDGLNDTFQVTGLSQGYTLEVYNQWDSMVYKKENYDNSFDAQSLNSNIYFYNLYHPETGKTYRGWVHVVK
;
A
#
# COMPACT_ATOMS: atom_id res chain seq x y z
N MET A 1 -77.75 -40.45 21.05
CA MET A 1 -78.56 -39.59 20.17
C MET A 1 -77.89 -38.24 20.06
N LYS A 2 -77.93 -37.65 18.86
CA LYS A 2 -77.32 -36.40 18.40
C LYS A 2 -77.56 -35.16 19.31
N ILE A 3 -76.50 -34.35 19.43
CA ILE A 3 -76.40 -32.88 19.21
C ILE A 3 -77.39 -31.95 19.98
N ARG A 4 -76.89 -30.98 20.75
CA ARG A 4 -76.88 -29.52 20.41
C ARG A 4 -76.32 -28.60 21.50
N LEU A 5 -75.59 -27.60 21.00
CA LEU A 5 -75.00 -26.40 21.59
C LEU A 5 -75.94 -25.61 22.51
N SER A 6 -75.36 -24.93 23.50
CA SER A 6 -75.90 -23.73 24.14
C SER A 6 -74.73 -22.78 24.45
N ALA A 7 -74.95 -21.49 24.24
CA ALA A 7 -73.94 -20.45 24.10
C ALA A 7 -74.12 -19.34 25.15
N LEU A 8 -73.01 -18.65 25.49
CA LEU A 8 -72.89 -17.28 26.04
C LEU A 8 -73.49 -16.99 27.44
N LEU A 9 -72.99 -16.12 28.33
CA LEU A 9 -71.81 -15.24 28.47
C LEU A 9 -71.90 -14.65 29.89
N SER A 10 -70.78 -14.33 30.56
CA SER A 10 -70.53 -13.14 31.43
C SER A 10 -69.75 -13.42 32.72
N PHE A 11 -68.52 -12.91 32.70
CA PHE A 11 -67.70 -12.25 33.73
C PHE A 11 -67.89 -12.45 35.25
N PHE A 12 -66.71 -12.54 35.87
CA PHE A 12 -66.30 -12.38 37.28
C PHE A 12 -66.16 -13.63 38.17
N PHE A 13 -65.02 -13.66 38.86
CA PHE A 13 -64.52 -14.61 39.87
C PHE A 13 -63.89 -15.92 39.36
N CYS A 14 -62.55 -15.95 39.31
CA CYS A 14 -61.82 -17.01 40.01
C CYS A 14 -60.37 -16.57 40.31
N PHE A 15 -60.18 -15.99 41.49
CA PHE A 15 -58.90 -15.99 42.21
C PHE A 15 -58.88 -17.25 43.07
N GLY A 16 -57.78 -18.00 43.04
CA GLY A 16 -57.45 -18.99 44.06
C GLY A 16 -57.52 -20.44 43.59
N LEU A 17 -56.38 -20.95 43.11
CA LEU A 17 -55.76 -22.24 43.47
C LEU A 17 -54.72 -22.59 42.41
N TYR A 18 -53.48 -22.14 42.60
CA TYR A 18 -52.23 -22.88 42.29
C TYR A 18 -51.07 -22.03 42.84
N ALA A 19 -51.00 -21.95 44.17
CA ALA A 19 -49.84 -21.50 44.89
C ALA A 19 -49.33 -22.69 45.71
N GLN A 20 -48.44 -23.48 45.12
CA GLN A 20 -47.42 -24.25 45.83
C GLN A 20 -46.39 -24.79 44.83
N SER A 21 -45.12 -24.49 45.12
CA SER A 21 -43.88 -24.86 44.42
C SER A 21 -43.35 -23.90 43.34
N ILE A 22 -43.20 -22.61 43.67
CA ILE A 22 -42.10 -21.80 43.12
C ILE A 22 -41.21 -21.39 44.30
N ASN A 23 -40.49 -22.37 44.84
CA ASN A 23 -39.37 -22.17 45.76
C ASN A 23 -38.43 -23.34 45.53
N GLY A 24 -37.43 -23.13 44.67
CA GLY A 24 -36.45 -24.15 44.31
C GLY A 24 -36.14 -24.13 42.82
N ILE A 25 -35.36 -23.12 42.40
CA ILE A 25 -34.18 -23.17 41.50
C ILE A 25 -33.76 -21.68 41.39
N LYS A 26 -33.13 -21.17 42.45
CA LYS A 26 -32.07 -20.17 42.27
C LYS A 26 -30.80 -20.99 42.21
N ASP A 27 -30.49 -21.54 41.03
CA ASP A 27 -29.12 -21.97 40.79
C ASP A 27 -28.26 -20.73 40.96
N LYS A 28 -27.29 -20.79 41.87
CA LYS A 28 -26.30 -19.74 42.09
C LYS A 28 -25.64 -19.43 40.74
N LEU A 29 -26.04 -18.32 40.12
CA LEU A 29 -25.49 -17.83 38.86
C LEU A 29 -24.16 -17.14 39.19
N GLY A 30 -23.15 -17.94 39.55
CA GLY A 30 -21.80 -17.41 39.77
C GLY A 30 -21.26 -16.80 38.47
N HIS A 31 -20.68 -15.60 38.57
CA HIS A 31 -19.94 -14.98 37.47
C HIS A 31 -18.67 -15.79 37.23
N TYR A 32 -18.66 -16.72 36.28
CA TYR A 32 -17.49 -17.52 35.94
C TYR A 32 -17.06 -17.26 34.49
N CYS A 33 -15.93 -16.57 34.33
CA CYS A 33 -15.23 -16.29 33.08
C CYS A 33 -14.08 -17.29 32.91
N ALA A 34 -13.85 -17.76 31.67
CA ALA A 34 -12.79 -18.73 31.37
C ALA A 34 -11.55 -18.10 30.69
N THR A 35 -11.38 -16.78 30.76
CA THR A 35 -10.29 -16.08 30.08
C THR A 35 -8.93 -16.39 30.73
N ASP A 36 -8.85 -16.45 32.07
CA ASP A 36 -7.60 -16.73 32.79
C ASP A 36 -7.06 -18.13 32.49
N GLU A 37 -7.92 -19.14 32.43
CA GLU A 37 -7.51 -20.50 32.10
C GLU A 37 -6.90 -20.57 30.70
N ARG A 38 -7.44 -19.81 29.72
CA ARG A 38 -6.86 -19.68 28.38
C ARG A 38 -5.48 -19.05 28.47
N HIS A 39 -5.43 -17.94 29.18
CA HIS A 39 -4.25 -17.12 29.28
C HIS A 39 -3.09 -17.91 29.87
N ASP A 40 -3.33 -18.60 30.97
CA ASP A 40 -2.37 -19.47 31.64
C ASP A 40 -1.88 -20.63 30.77
N GLN A 41 -2.80 -21.26 30.03
CA GLN A 41 -2.44 -22.33 29.11
C GLN A 41 -1.55 -21.83 27.98
N LEU A 42 -1.90 -20.68 27.38
CA LEU A 42 -1.12 -20.07 26.30
C LEU A 42 0.22 -19.50 26.79
N LEU A 43 0.29 -18.94 27.99
CA LEU A 43 1.54 -18.53 28.62
C LEU A 43 2.52 -19.71 28.78
N LYS A 44 2.01 -20.90 29.13
CA LYS A 44 2.82 -22.11 29.32
C LYS A 44 3.21 -22.78 27.99
N SER A 45 2.34 -22.70 26.97
CA SER A 45 2.48 -23.48 25.73
C SER A 45 2.99 -22.69 24.51
N ASP A 46 2.81 -21.36 24.46
CA ASP A 46 3.22 -20.49 23.35
C ASP A 46 4.22 -19.42 23.82
N THR A 47 5.50 -19.63 23.52
CA THR A 47 6.58 -18.68 23.89
C THR A 47 6.43 -17.32 23.21
N ALA A 48 5.86 -17.26 22.00
CA ALA A 48 5.61 -16.02 21.30
C ALA A 48 4.44 -15.27 21.94
N TYR A 49 3.43 -15.97 22.46
CA TYR A 49 2.37 -15.39 23.26
C TYR A 49 2.93 -14.75 24.54
N ALA A 50 3.75 -15.47 25.29
CA ALA A 50 4.41 -14.94 26.49
C ALA A 50 5.25 -13.68 26.19
N ALA A 51 5.95 -13.63 25.05
CA ALA A 51 6.69 -12.43 24.63
C ALA A 51 5.75 -11.25 24.31
N ARG A 52 4.61 -11.50 23.66
CA ARG A 52 3.60 -10.45 23.39
C ARG A 52 2.95 -9.92 24.67
N VAL A 53 2.67 -10.79 25.64
CA VAL A 53 2.15 -10.41 26.98
C VAL A 53 3.13 -9.47 27.69
N LYS A 54 4.42 -9.83 27.74
CA LYS A 54 5.45 -8.96 28.32
C LYS A 54 5.52 -7.60 27.63
N ARG A 55 5.42 -7.58 26.30
CA ARG A 55 5.45 -6.34 25.51
C ARG A 55 4.27 -5.42 25.83
N ILE A 56 3.03 -5.94 25.84
CA ILE A 56 1.84 -5.12 26.09
C ILE A 56 1.85 -4.55 27.51
N ASN A 57 2.22 -5.35 28.52
CA ASN A 57 2.30 -4.91 29.91
C ASN A 57 3.39 -3.85 30.10
N SER A 58 4.55 -4.02 29.46
CA SER A 58 5.64 -3.01 29.50
C SER A 58 5.24 -1.69 28.85
N LEU A 59 4.46 -1.72 27.76
CA LEU A 59 3.97 -0.51 27.10
C LEU A 59 2.91 0.21 27.94
N HIS A 60 2.00 -0.56 28.56
CA HIS A 60 1.02 -0.02 29.50
C HIS A 60 1.69 0.65 30.70
N ALA A 61 2.60 -0.04 31.41
CA ALA A 61 3.30 0.52 32.57
C ALA A 61 4.00 1.84 32.22
N LYS A 62 4.68 1.91 31.06
CA LYS A 62 5.27 3.17 30.56
C LYS A 62 4.25 4.29 30.38
N ARG A 63 3.05 4.00 29.85
CA ARG A 63 2.00 5.00 29.64
C ARG A 63 1.31 5.41 30.94
N SER A 64 1.13 4.49 31.89
CA SER A 64 0.56 4.78 33.21
C SER A 64 1.38 5.80 33.99
N THR A 65 2.70 5.87 33.77
CA THR A 65 3.59 6.86 34.38
C THR A 65 3.64 8.22 33.67
N GLN A 66 3.05 8.34 32.47
CA GLN A 66 3.01 9.59 31.73
C GLN A 66 1.75 10.38 32.09
N ARG A 67 1.90 11.67 32.42
CA ARG A 67 0.76 12.57 32.61
C ARG A 67 -0.02 12.69 31.31
N THR A 68 -1.19 12.04 31.24
CA THR A 68 -2.07 12.13 30.09
C THR A 68 -2.82 13.46 30.10
N THR A 69 -2.70 14.23 29.01
CA THR A 69 -3.63 15.33 28.74
C THR A 69 -5.03 14.75 28.52
N SER A 70 -6.07 15.39 29.06
CA SER A 70 -7.47 14.95 28.88
C SER A 70 -7.80 14.82 27.38
N ASN A 71 -7.79 13.58 26.89
CA ASN A 71 -8.09 13.27 25.50
C ASN A 71 -9.56 12.81 25.42
N THR A 72 -10.40 13.67 24.82
CA THR A 72 -11.84 13.46 24.65
C THR A 72 -12.20 12.63 23.43
N THR A 73 -11.22 12.01 22.75
CA THR A 73 -11.48 11.23 21.52
C THR A 73 -12.24 9.95 21.83
N ILE A 74 -13.38 9.77 21.15
CA ILE A 74 -14.19 8.55 21.17
C ILE A 74 -13.75 7.63 20.03
N TYR A 75 -13.44 6.37 20.33
CA TYR A 75 -13.11 5.35 19.33
C TYR A 75 -14.29 4.44 19.06
N TYR A 76 -14.68 4.32 17.78
CA TYR A 76 -15.77 3.44 17.37
C TYR A 76 -15.24 2.09 16.89
N ILE A 77 -15.77 1.00 17.45
CA ILE A 77 -15.39 -0.38 17.18
C ILE A 77 -16.52 -1.05 16.40
N PRO A 78 -16.28 -1.48 15.15
CA PRO A 78 -17.26 -2.26 14.41
C PRO A 78 -17.41 -3.65 15.00
N VAL A 79 -18.65 -4.02 15.32
CA VAL A 79 -19.01 -5.30 15.93
C VAL A 79 -19.88 -6.10 14.96
N VAL A 80 -19.57 -7.39 14.85
CA VAL A 80 -20.49 -8.38 14.27
C VAL A 80 -20.88 -9.39 15.35
N VAL A 81 -22.18 -9.66 15.44
CA VAL A 81 -22.76 -10.60 16.41
C VAL A 81 -23.19 -11.87 15.69
N HIS A 82 -22.55 -12.98 16.02
CA HIS A 82 -22.80 -14.30 15.47
C HIS A 82 -23.66 -15.11 16.46
N ILE A 83 -24.93 -15.29 16.15
CA ILE A 83 -25.85 -16.10 16.94
C ILE A 83 -25.81 -17.53 16.41
N ILE A 84 -25.16 -18.41 17.16
CA ILE A 84 -25.11 -19.84 16.85
C ILE A 84 -26.20 -20.53 17.65
N HIS A 85 -27.13 -21.23 16.99
CA HIS A 85 -28.33 -21.74 17.65
C HIS A 85 -28.80 -23.09 17.12
N GLU A 86 -29.65 -23.76 17.88
CA GLU A 86 -30.43 -24.94 17.45
C GLU A 86 -31.92 -24.60 17.34
N ASN A 87 -32.23 -23.30 17.14
CA ASN A 87 -33.57 -22.71 17.21
C ASN A 87 -34.19 -22.76 18.63
N GLY A 88 -33.35 -22.91 19.66
CA GLY A 88 -33.74 -22.78 21.06
C GLY A 88 -33.74 -21.33 21.55
N PRO A 89 -33.84 -21.12 22.88
CA PRO A 89 -33.83 -19.80 23.51
C PRO A 89 -32.57 -18.96 23.21
N GLU A 90 -31.48 -19.60 22.81
CA GLU A 90 -30.24 -18.93 22.37
C GLU A 90 -30.38 -18.17 21.04
N ASN A 91 -31.41 -18.44 20.23
CA ASN A 91 -31.73 -17.68 19.03
C ASN A 91 -32.42 -16.35 19.37
N ILE A 92 -31.72 -15.50 20.13
CA ILE A 92 -32.25 -14.25 20.70
C ILE A 92 -32.67 -13.25 19.62
N SER A 93 -33.63 -12.36 19.89
CA SER A 93 -34.12 -11.40 18.90
C SER A 93 -33.10 -10.31 18.54
N ASP A 94 -33.26 -9.68 17.37
CA ASP A 94 -32.44 -8.52 17.00
C ASP A 94 -32.57 -7.39 18.04
N GLN A 95 -33.77 -7.21 18.62
CA GLN A 95 -33.98 -6.23 19.68
C GLN A 95 -33.11 -6.52 20.91
N GLN A 96 -33.02 -7.77 21.34
CA GLN A 96 -32.17 -8.13 22.46
C GLN A 96 -30.67 -7.91 22.15
N VAL A 97 -30.25 -8.14 20.89
CA VAL A 97 -28.88 -7.78 20.46
C VAL A 97 -28.67 -6.26 20.54
N MET A 98 -29.61 -5.46 20.02
CA MET A 98 -29.53 -4.00 20.08
C MET A 98 -29.50 -3.48 21.53
N ASP A 99 -30.28 -4.06 22.43
CA ASP A 99 -30.28 -3.73 23.85
C ASP A 99 -28.93 -4.08 24.50
N GLY A 100 -28.32 -5.22 24.15
CA GLY A 100 -26.98 -5.60 24.62
C GLY A 100 -25.88 -4.65 24.13
N MET A 101 -25.95 -4.25 22.86
CA MET A 101 -25.03 -3.23 22.30
C MET A 101 -25.22 -1.87 22.98
N LYS A 102 -26.46 -1.50 23.32
CA LYS A 102 -26.75 -0.29 24.09
C LYS A 102 -26.14 -0.37 25.49
N HIS A 103 -26.34 -1.46 26.22
CA HIS A 103 -25.78 -1.62 27.56
C HIS A 103 -24.25 -1.60 27.56
N LEU A 104 -23.59 -2.20 26.55
CA LEU A 104 -22.15 -2.07 26.36
C LEU A 104 -21.73 -0.60 26.20
N ASN A 105 -22.41 0.15 25.32
CA ASN A 105 -22.10 1.56 25.09
C ASN A 105 -22.36 2.45 26.31
N ASP A 106 -23.46 2.22 27.04
CA ASP A 106 -23.77 2.96 28.26
C ASP A 106 -22.71 2.71 29.33
N ALA A 107 -22.29 1.45 29.52
CA ALA A 107 -21.24 1.10 30.48
C ALA A 107 -19.88 1.70 30.13
N TYR A 108 -19.47 1.63 28.87
CA TYR A 108 -18.22 2.24 28.43
C TYR A 108 -18.27 3.77 28.39
N SER A 109 -19.46 4.38 28.37
CA SER A 109 -19.66 5.84 28.51
C SER A 109 -19.88 6.28 29.95
N HIS A 110 -19.94 5.34 30.89
CA HIS A 110 -20.27 5.60 32.29
C HIS A 110 -21.63 6.32 32.47
N LEU A 111 -22.67 5.83 31.76
CA LEU A 111 -24.02 6.37 31.81
C LEU A 111 -24.94 5.50 32.69
N PRO A 112 -25.99 6.08 33.33
CA PRO A 112 -26.92 5.32 34.14
C PRO A 112 -27.58 4.16 33.37
N PRO A 113 -27.76 2.97 33.98
CA PRO A 113 -27.43 2.59 35.38
C PRO A 113 -26.02 1.98 35.56
N PHE A 114 -25.09 2.28 34.67
CA PHE A 114 -23.71 1.81 34.63
C PHE A 114 -22.72 2.90 35.09
N ASP A 115 -23.16 3.74 36.02
CA ASP A 115 -22.52 4.99 36.46
C ASP A 115 -22.07 4.94 37.94
N GLY A 116 -21.47 3.81 38.36
CA GLY A 116 -20.95 3.63 39.72
C GLY A 116 -19.97 4.71 40.18
N ALA A 117 -20.06 5.16 41.44
CA ALA A 117 -19.16 6.20 41.96
C ALA A 117 -17.68 5.81 41.82
N GLY A 118 -16.86 6.73 41.28
CA GLY A 118 -15.44 6.48 41.01
C GLY A 118 -15.15 5.88 39.64
N GLY A 119 -16.19 5.59 38.83
CA GLY A 119 -16.02 5.14 37.46
C GLY A 119 -15.64 6.23 36.45
N ALA A 120 -15.27 5.81 35.25
CA ALA A 120 -14.83 6.69 34.18
C ALA A 120 -15.45 6.34 32.82
N ASP A 121 -15.76 7.37 32.02
CA ASP A 121 -16.04 7.21 30.58
C ASP A 121 -14.77 6.75 29.88
N ILE A 122 -14.81 5.57 29.26
CA ILE A 122 -13.69 4.91 28.60
C ILE A 122 -13.36 5.54 27.24
N GLY A 123 -14.31 6.22 26.60
CA GLY A 123 -14.16 6.79 25.27
C GLY A 123 -13.95 5.72 24.18
N ILE A 124 -14.51 4.52 24.38
CA ILE A 124 -14.65 3.47 23.37
C ILE A 124 -16.16 3.25 23.20
N GLN A 125 -16.63 3.16 21.96
CA GLN A 125 -18.01 2.90 21.61
C GLN A 125 -18.07 1.78 20.57
N PHE A 126 -19.15 1.02 20.59
CA PHE A 126 -19.40 -0.12 19.73
C PHE A 126 -20.55 0.19 18.78
N CYS A 127 -20.39 -0.14 17.51
CA CYS A 127 -21.45 -0.08 16.54
C CYS A 127 -21.70 -1.49 16.00
N LEU A 128 -22.95 -1.87 15.72
CA LEU A 128 -23.17 -3.00 14.83
C LEU A 128 -22.66 -2.61 13.44
N ALA A 129 -21.94 -3.53 12.80
CA ALA A 129 -21.38 -3.29 11.49
C ALA A 129 -22.50 -2.99 10.48
N SER A 130 -22.38 -1.87 9.77
CA SER A 130 -23.27 -1.46 8.68
C SER A 130 -22.75 -1.90 7.30
N GLN A 131 -21.53 -2.42 7.24
CA GLN A 131 -20.88 -2.98 6.05
C GLN A 131 -20.33 -4.38 6.35
N ASP A 132 -20.55 -5.34 5.45
CA ASP A 132 -20.01 -6.69 5.58
C ASP A 132 -18.53 -6.78 5.15
N THR A 133 -17.98 -8.00 5.05
CA THR A 133 -16.59 -8.21 4.63
C THR A 133 -16.32 -7.86 3.16
N LEU A 134 -17.36 -7.72 2.35
CA LEU A 134 -17.33 -7.34 0.94
C LEU A 134 -17.73 -5.87 0.72
N GLY A 135 -18.14 -5.16 1.77
CA GLY A 135 -18.58 -3.77 1.74
C GLY A 135 -20.07 -3.57 1.46
N ASN A 136 -20.88 -4.64 1.45
CA ASN A 136 -22.33 -4.54 1.27
C ASN A 136 -23.04 -4.11 2.57
N PRO A 137 -24.22 -3.48 2.50
CA PRO A 137 -25.06 -3.20 3.66
C PRO A 137 -25.39 -4.47 4.46
N THR A 138 -25.30 -4.37 5.79
CA THR A 138 -25.63 -5.46 6.72
C THR A 138 -26.20 -4.90 8.02
N THR A 139 -26.89 -5.75 8.78
CA THR A 139 -27.36 -5.44 10.14
C THR A 139 -26.27 -5.66 11.19
N GLY A 140 -25.15 -6.29 10.82
CA GLY A 140 -24.10 -6.71 11.75
C GLY A 140 -24.49 -7.91 12.61
N ILE A 141 -25.63 -8.56 12.32
CA ILE A 141 -26.13 -9.73 13.03
C ILE A 141 -26.17 -10.91 12.06
N VAL A 142 -25.45 -11.98 12.39
CA VAL A 142 -25.41 -13.24 11.63
C VAL A 142 -26.08 -14.32 12.47
N ARG A 143 -26.91 -15.16 11.85
CA ARG A 143 -27.62 -16.27 12.52
C ARG A 143 -27.29 -17.57 11.82
N LEU A 144 -26.76 -18.53 12.58
CA LEU A 144 -26.30 -19.82 12.05
C LEU A 144 -26.87 -20.95 12.89
N GLN A 145 -27.60 -21.85 12.24
CA GLN A 145 -28.09 -23.04 12.91
C GLN A 145 -26.99 -24.10 12.97
N SER A 146 -26.50 -24.45 14.16
CA SER A 146 -25.45 -25.44 14.37
C SER A 146 -25.45 -25.99 15.81
N ASP A 147 -25.07 -27.26 15.95
CA ASP A 147 -24.85 -27.94 17.23
C ASP A 147 -23.63 -27.39 18.01
N LEU A 148 -22.73 -26.67 17.33
CA LEU A 148 -21.60 -25.94 17.91
C LEU A 148 -22.03 -24.81 18.88
N THR A 149 -23.32 -24.53 19.00
CA THR A 149 -23.88 -23.66 20.05
C THR A 149 -23.65 -24.22 21.47
N ASN A 150 -23.35 -25.52 21.59
CA ASN A 150 -22.92 -26.14 22.84
C ASN A 150 -21.38 -26.26 22.82
N VAL A 151 -20.71 -25.16 23.18
CA VAL A 151 -19.26 -25.01 23.00
C VAL A 151 -18.50 -25.87 24.00
N LYS A 152 -17.58 -26.69 23.50
CA LYS A 152 -16.53 -27.31 24.31
C LYS A 152 -15.33 -26.41 24.26
N TYR A 153 -15.07 -25.70 25.34
CA TYR A 153 -14.07 -24.65 25.38
C TYR A 153 -12.67 -25.16 24.99
N GLU A 154 -12.31 -26.40 25.31
CA GLU A 154 -11.00 -26.99 24.95
C GLU A 154 -10.81 -27.21 23.44
N ASN A 155 -11.89 -27.14 22.66
CA ASN A 155 -11.87 -27.36 21.22
C ASN A 155 -12.92 -26.47 20.52
N ASP A 156 -12.85 -25.17 20.79
CA ASP A 156 -13.75 -24.17 20.24
C ASP A 156 -13.36 -23.70 18.83
N GLN A 157 -12.26 -24.21 18.26
CA GLN A 157 -11.79 -23.80 16.94
C GLN A 157 -12.85 -24.00 15.83
N ALA A 158 -13.63 -25.07 15.91
CA ALA A 158 -14.73 -25.33 14.98
C ALA A 158 -15.80 -24.21 15.00
N LEU A 159 -16.02 -23.55 16.14
CA LEU A 159 -16.94 -22.41 16.26
C LEU A 159 -16.47 -21.23 15.41
N PHE A 160 -15.18 -20.89 15.48
CA PHE A 160 -14.60 -19.76 14.75
C PHE A 160 -14.38 -20.05 13.26
N GLU A 161 -14.32 -21.33 12.90
CA GLU A 161 -14.28 -21.77 11.51
C GLU A 161 -15.68 -21.83 10.87
N LEU A 162 -16.73 -21.99 11.68
CA LEU A 162 -18.12 -21.96 11.22
C LEU A 162 -18.46 -20.59 10.61
N ASP A 163 -18.20 -19.50 11.35
CA ASP A 163 -18.24 -18.15 10.80
C ASP A 163 -17.40 -17.17 11.62
N ARG A 164 -16.72 -16.28 10.91
CA ARG A 164 -16.01 -15.13 11.46
C ARG A 164 -15.84 -14.07 10.39
N TRP A 165 -15.96 -12.81 10.78
CA TRP A 165 -15.52 -11.72 9.93
C TRP A 165 -14.06 -11.40 10.20
N ASN A 166 -13.43 -10.68 9.27
CA ASN A 166 -12.03 -10.32 9.38
C ASN A 166 -11.75 -9.64 10.73
N THR A 167 -11.02 -10.34 11.60
CA THR A 167 -10.76 -9.95 12.99
C THR A 167 -9.89 -8.71 13.11
N ARG A 168 -9.26 -8.26 12.02
CA ARG A 168 -8.57 -6.96 11.94
C ARG A 168 -9.50 -5.79 11.67
N LYS A 169 -10.72 -6.03 11.18
CA LYS A 169 -11.72 -5.00 10.80
C LYS A 169 -12.96 -4.98 11.69
N TYR A 170 -13.28 -6.10 12.32
CA TYR A 170 -14.48 -6.27 13.14
C TYR A 170 -14.10 -6.99 14.44
N MET A 171 -14.67 -6.53 15.55
CA MET A 171 -14.75 -7.31 16.78
C MET A 171 -15.88 -8.33 16.61
N ASN A 172 -15.54 -9.61 16.70
CA ASN A 172 -16.51 -10.69 16.58
C ASN A 172 -17.04 -11.04 17.98
N ILE A 173 -18.36 -11.10 18.12
CA ILE A 173 -19.04 -11.60 19.32
C ILE A 173 -19.84 -12.84 18.92
N TRP A 174 -19.50 -14.01 19.47
CA TRP A 174 -20.28 -15.23 19.29
C TRP A 174 -21.23 -15.44 20.47
N LEU A 175 -22.51 -15.55 20.17
CA LEU A 175 -23.57 -15.86 21.13
C LEU A 175 -23.95 -17.33 20.96
N VAL A 176 -23.81 -18.08 22.05
CA VAL A 176 -23.96 -19.55 22.07
C VAL A 176 -24.89 -19.98 23.20
N LYS A 177 -25.44 -21.19 23.13
CA LYS A 177 -26.36 -21.73 24.14
C LYS A 177 -25.66 -22.03 25.44
N GLU A 178 -24.52 -22.71 25.37
CA GLU A 178 -23.81 -23.21 26.54
C GLU A 178 -22.30 -23.28 26.29
N ILE A 179 -21.51 -23.04 27.33
CA ILE A 179 -20.05 -23.11 27.29
C ILE A 179 -19.62 -24.08 28.38
N CYS A 180 -18.99 -25.16 27.96
CA CYS A 180 -18.53 -26.24 28.83
C CYS A 180 -17.01 -26.31 28.85
N TRP A 181 -16.46 -26.39 30.04
CA TRP A 181 -15.07 -26.75 30.30
C TRP A 181 -15.07 -28.14 30.95
N ARG A 182 -14.45 -29.11 30.28
CA ARG A 182 -14.48 -30.52 30.63
C ARG A 182 -15.92 -31.02 30.70
N ALA A 183 -16.37 -31.49 31.87
CA ALA A 183 -17.73 -31.97 32.10
C ALA A 183 -18.65 -30.92 32.71
N GLU A 184 -18.16 -29.69 32.96
CA GLU A 184 -18.89 -28.64 33.67
C GLU A 184 -19.26 -27.48 32.74
N CYS A 185 -20.53 -27.10 32.73
CA CYS A 185 -21.05 -26.07 31.82
C CYS A 185 -21.37 -24.73 32.51
N ARG A 186 -20.45 -24.31 33.38
CA ARG A 186 -20.63 -23.14 34.26
C ARG A 186 -20.13 -21.82 33.68
N VAL A 187 -19.30 -21.85 32.64
CA VAL A 187 -18.72 -20.67 32.01
C VAL A 187 -19.81 -19.80 31.38
N ASN A 188 -19.82 -18.50 31.68
CA ASN A 188 -20.79 -17.55 31.11
C ASN A 188 -20.26 -16.82 29.89
N GLY A 189 -18.95 -16.61 29.84
CA GLY A 189 -18.25 -16.02 28.71
C GLY A 189 -16.74 -16.26 28.79
N TYR A 190 -16.07 -15.94 27.70
CA TYR A 190 -14.62 -15.81 27.65
C TYR A 190 -14.22 -14.92 26.48
N SER A 191 -13.00 -14.40 26.55
CA SER A 191 -12.48 -13.44 25.59
C SER A 191 -11.10 -13.82 25.11
N SER A 192 -10.79 -13.49 23.86
CA SER A 192 -9.41 -13.41 23.41
C SER A 192 -8.76 -12.11 23.89
N LEU A 193 -7.47 -12.16 24.21
CA LEU A 193 -6.74 -10.98 24.66
C LEU A 193 -6.02 -10.28 23.48
N PRO A 194 -5.64 -8.98 23.59
CA PRO A 194 -5.23 -8.17 22.43
C PRO A 194 -4.04 -8.70 21.61
N TYR A 195 -3.18 -9.52 22.19
CA TYR A 195 -2.05 -10.14 21.48
C TYR A 195 -2.45 -11.34 20.61
N GLU A 196 -3.72 -11.71 20.59
CA GLU A 196 -4.33 -12.63 19.63
C GLU A 196 -4.95 -11.89 18.43
N HIS A 197 -4.82 -10.56 18.37
CA HIS A 197 -5.44 -9.76 17.33
C HIS A 197 -5.07 -10.22 15.91
N GLY A 198 -6.09 -10.44 15.08
CA GLY A 198 -5.93 -10.95 13.71
C GLY A 198 -5.82 -12.47 13.59
N LYS A 199 -5.87 -13.22 14.71
CA LYS A 199 -6.05 -14.69 14.68
C LYS A 199 -7.51 -15.05 14.41
N THR A 200 -7.76 -16.34 14.19
CA THR A 200 -9.10 -16.89 13.92
C THR A 200 -10.03 -16.81 15.12
N ASN A 201 -9.50 -17.00 16.33
CA ASN A 201 -10.21 -16.97 17.61
C ASN A 201 -10.32 -15.57 18.24
N ASP A 202 -9.97 -14.51 17.50
CA ASP A 202 -9.96 -13.14 18.02
C ASP A 202 -11.37 -12.53 18.11
N GLY A 203 -11.90 -12.46 19.33
CA GLY A 203 -13.22 -11.94 19.66
C GLY A 203 -13.67 -12.37 21.05
N VAL A 204 -14.99 -12.39 21.26
CA VAL A 204 -15.63 -12.68 22.55
C VAL A 204 -16.71 -13.74 22.36
N VAL A 205 -16.80 -14.71 23.27
CA VAL A 205 -17.83 -15.75 23.26
C VAL A 205 -18.67 -15.63 24.53
N ILE A 206 -20.00 -15.60 24.39
CA ILE A 206 -20.93 -15.33 25.50
C ILE A 206 -22.13 -16.26 25.40
N LYS A 207 -22.61 -16.77 26.54
CA LYS A 207 -23.94 -17.40 26.60
C LYS A 207 -25.01 -16.39 26.13
N ALA A 208 -25.77 -16.73 25.10
CA ALA A 208 -26.72 -15.84 24.43
C ALA A 208 -27.75 -15.22 25.40
N LEU A 209 -28.17 -15.97 26.42
CA LEU A 209 -29.15 -15.49 27.41
C LEU A 209 -28.60 -14.44 28.40
N GLN A 210 -27.27 -14.23 28.42
CA GLN A 210 -26.60 -13.19 29.19
C GLN A 210 -26.47 -11.87 28.41
N PHE A 211 -26.73 -11.87 27.11
CA PHE A 211 -26.55 -10.71 26.25
C PHE A 211 -27.85 -9.90 26.13
N GLY A 212 -27.86 -8.65 26.61
CA GLY A 212 -28.91 -7.67 26.34
C GLY A 212 -30.30 -7.93 26.92
N ARG A 213 -30.49 -9.00 27.68
CA ARG A 213 -31.80 -9.34 28.26
C ARG A 213 -32.16 -8.48 29.47
N TRP A 214 -31.22 -8.32 30.39
CA TRP A 214 -31.36 -7.56 31.63
C TRP A 214 -30.04 -6.82 31.91
N GLU A 215 -30.13 -5.67 32.59
CA GLU A 215 -28.96 -4.84 32.90
C GLU A 215 -27.91 -5.57 33.74
N ASN A 216 -28.35 -6.35 34.74
CA ASN A 216 -27.46 -7.13 35.61
C ASN A 216 -26.78 -8.31 34.88
N LEU A 217 -27.46 -8.97 33.94
CA LEU A 217 -26.83 -10.01 33.12
C LEU A 217 -25.86 -9.42 32.08
N SER A 218 -26.14 -8.20 31.61
CA SER A 218 -25.30 -7.51 30.61
C SER A 218 -23.92 -7.13 31.15
N LYS A 219 -23.69 -7.23 32.47
CA LYS A 219 -22.39 -7.07 33.12
C LYS A 219 -21.38 -8.12 32.65
N ILE A 220 -21.84 -9.33 32.29
CA ILE A 220 -21.00 -10.40 31.74
C ILE A 220 -20.39 -9.98 30.39
N PRO A 221 -21.17 -9.58 29.35
CA PRO A 221 -20.57 -9.03 28.13
C PRO A 221 -19.62 -7.86 28.39
N ILE A 222 -19.97 -6.94 29.30
CA ILE A 222 -19.13 -5.79 29.64
C ILE A 222 -17.78 -6.27 30.18
N HIS A 223 -17.78 -7.21 31.13
CA HIS A 223 -16.59 -7.86 31.66
C HIS A 223 -15.72 -8.50 30.57
N GLU A 224 -16.31 -9.35 29.71
CA GLU A 224 -15.55 -10.06 28.67
C GLU A 224 -14.97 -9.12 27.59
N THR A 225 -15.66 -8.02 27.30
CA THR A 225 -15.10 -6.97 26.44
C THR A 225 -13.97 -6.19 27.12
N GLY A 226 -13.97 -6.08 28.46
CA GLY A 226 -12.85 -5.55 29.24
C GLY A 226 -11.58 -6.38 29.02
N HIS A 227 -11.68 -7.71 29.09
CA HIS A 227 -10.59 -8.61 28.70
C HIS A 227 -10.17 -8.44 27.24
N TYR A 228 -11.12 -8.26 26.31
CA TYR A 228 -10.80 -8.02 24.90
C TYR A 228 -9.87 -6.80 24.72
N PHE A 229 -10.02 -5.80 25.60
CA PHE A 229 -9.16 -4.61 25.71
C PHE A 229 -8.11 -4.69 26.82
N ASN A 230 -7.62 -5.88 27.15
CA ASN A 230 -6.46 -6.13 28.01
C ASN A 230 -6.65 -5.93 29.52
N LEU A 231 -7.88 -5.84 30.02
CA LEU A 231 -8.08 -5.86 31.46
C LEU A 231 -7.88 -7.27 32.01
N SER A 232 -7.21 -7.36 33.15
CA SER A 232 -7.16 -8.57 33.97
C SER A 232 -8.28 -8.50 35.01
N HIS A 233 -8.59 -9.63 35.65
CA HIS A 233 -9.39 -9.60 36.87
C HIS A 233 -8.71 -8.73 37.93
N THR A 234 -9.50 -8.03 38.74
CA THR A 234 -8.98 -7.19 39.84
C THR A 234 -8.36 -8.01 40.97
N PHE A 235 -8.84 -9.24 41.15
CA PHE A 235 -8.40 -10.15 42.19
C PHE A 235 -7.25 -11.09 41.76
N GLY A 236 -6.57 -11.66 42.76
CA GLY A 236 -5.64 -12.79 42.62
C GLY A 236 -4.30 -12.61 43.34
N SER A 237 -4.00 -11.41 43.84
CA SER A 237 -2.74 -11.11 44.53
C SER A 237 -2.84 -9.84 45.36
N CYS A 238 -2.39 -9.92 46.63
CA CYS A 238 -2.16 -8.72 47.44
C CYS A 238 -0.81 -8.04 47.20
N LYS A 239 0.05 -8.55 46.31
CA LYS A 239 1.32 -7.87 46.04
C LYS A 239 1.04 -6.53 45.33
N ASN A 240 1.64 -5.44 45.82
CA ASN A 240 1.45 -4.08 45.27
C ASN A 240 2.69 -3.18 45.50
N ASP A 241 3.90 -3.72 45.30
CA ASP A 241 5.13 -2.92 45.43
C ASP A 241 5.27 -1.91 44.27
N ASP A 242 4.70 -2.26 43.11
CA ASP A 242 4.56 -1.40 41.92
C ASP A 242 3.20 -1.69 41.25
N CYS A 243 2.23 -0.80 41.46
CA CYS A 243 0.86 -0.99 40.97
C CYS A 243 0.74 -1.01 39.44
N THR A 244 1.80 -0.65 38.71
CA THR A 244 1.83 -0.74 37.24
C THR A 244 2.17 -2.14 36.72
N HIS A 245 2.68 -3.02 37.59
CA HIS A 245 3.12 -4.38 37.25
C HIS A 245 2.50 -5.47 38.13
N ASP A 246 2.28 -5.17 39.41
CA ASP A 246 1.66 -6.08 40.37
C ASP A 246 0.12 -5.96 40.32
N GLY A 247 -0.60 -6.88 40.97
CA GLY A 247 -2.07 -6.97 40.90
C GLY A 247 -2.58 -7.16 39.48
N ASP A 248 -3.60 -6.38 39.09
CA ASP A 248 -4.14 -6.32 37.73
C ASP A 248 -3.36 -5.36 36.81
N GLY A 249 -2.29 -4.72 37.34
CA GLY A 249 -1.46 -3.75 36.65
C GLY A 249 -2.17 -2.41 36.40
N VAL A 250 -3.17 -2.09 37.21
CA VAL A 250 -3.88 -0.82 37.21
C VAL A 250 -3.78 -0.19 38.61
N CYS A 251 -3.39 1.08 38.68
CA CYS A 251 -3.06 1.69 39.98
C CYS A 251 -4.27 2.21 40.74
N ASP A 252 -5.38 2.51 40.09
CA ASP A 252 -6.61 3.00 40.73
C ASP A 252 -7.63 1.88 41.02
N THR A 253 -7.18 0.63 40.98
CA THR A 253 -7.86 -0.58 41.45
C THR A 253 -7.13 -1.07 42.71
N PRO A 254 -7.78 -1.06 43.90
CA PRO A 254 -7.19 -1.60 45.12
C PRO A 254 -6.72 -3.06 44.95
N PRO A 255 -5.60 -3.49 45.56
CA PRO A 255 -5.17 -4.88 45.55
C PRO A 255 -6.24 -5.80 46.14
N ASP A 256 -6.51 -6.90 45.46
CA ASP A 256 -7.58 -7.83 45.83
C ASP A 256 -7.08 -9.28 45.68
N ALA A 257 -7.38 -10.12 46.67
CA ALA A 257 -7.03 -11.54 46.68
C ALA A 257 -8.25 -12.47 46.61
N SER A 258 -9.47 -11.94 46.53
CA SER A 258 -10.71 -12.69 46.65
C SER A 258 -11.58 -12.57 45.40
N SER A 259 -11.95 -13.71 44.82
CA SER A 259 -12.96 -13.78 43.77
C SER A 259 -14.36 -14.12 44.30
N GLU A 260 -14.57 -14.06 45.62
CA GLU A 260 -15.82 -14.47 46.25
C GLU A 260 -16.95 -13.48 45.96
N GLU A 261 -18.14 -13.99 45.66
CA GLU A 261 -19.31 -13.14 45.45
C GLU A 261 -19.77 -12.54 46.79
N ILE A 262 -19.68 -11.22 46.92
CA ILE A 262 -20.06 -10.48 48.12
C ILE A 262 -21.41 -9.75 47.93
N PRO A 263 -22.32 -9.78 48.93
CA PRO A 263 -23.57 -9.04 48.86
C PRO A 263 -23.34 -7.53 48.69
N CYS A 264 -24.16 -6.91 47.84
CA CYS A 264 -24.24 -5.48 47.62
C CYS A 264 -24.12 -4.62 48.89
N GLY A 265 -23.21 -3.65 48.88
CA GLY A 265 -23.02 -2.70 49.97
C GLY A 265 -22.26 -3.24 51.18
N THR A 266 -21.77 -4.48 51.12
CA THR A 266 -20.88 -5.03 52.14
C THR A 266 -19.45 -4.56 51.85
N ALA A 267 -18.80 -3.94 52.83
CA ALA A 267 -17.38 -3.65 52.75
C ALA A 267 -16.58 -4.94 52.96
N MET A 268 -15.67 -5.24 52.04
CA MET A 268 -14.70 -6.32 52.15
C MET A 268 -13.34 -5.75 51.81
N ASN A 269 -12.32 -6.20 52.52
CA ASN A 269 -10.95 -5.87 52.22
C ASN A 269 -10.10 -7.12 52.47
N SER A 270 -9.60 -7.71 51.40
CA SER A 270 -8.83 -8.95 51.43
C SER A 270 -7.33 -8.70 51.53
N CYS A 271 -6.88 -7.47 51.23
CA CYS A 271 -5.49 -7.06 51.24
C CYS A 271 -5.25 -5.90 52.23
N THR A 272 -3.97 -5.58 52.49
CA THR A 272 -3.58 -4.43 53.35
C THR A 272 -2.35 -3.72 52.81
N THR A 273 -2.21 -3.77 51.49
CA THR A 273 -0.99 -3.46 50.73
C THR A 273 -1.23 -2.35 49.71
N ASP A 274 -2.40 -1.70 49.77
CA ASP A 274 -2.77 -0.53 49.00
C ASP A 274 -1.71 0.57 49.10
N GLU A 275 -1.13 0.71 50.28
CA GLU A 275 -0.15 1.74 50.63
C GLU A 275 1.30 1.38 50.25
N ASP A 276 1.61 0.16 49.80
CA ASP A 276 3.00 -0.32 49.61
C ASP A 276 3.72 0.40 48.46
N ASP A 277 3.02 0.73 47.36
CA ASP A 277 3.56 1.57 46.29
C ASP A 277 3.49 3.06 46.67
N HIS A 278 4.64 3.66 47.00
CA HIS A 278 4.75 5.08 47.36
C HIS A 278 4.80 6.04 46.14
N SER A 279 4.72 5.53 44.92
CA SER A 279 4.81 6.33 43.70
C SER A 279 3.64 7.31 43.54
N LEU A 280 3.82 8.35 42.72
CA LEU A 280 2.74 9.28 42.40
C LEU A 280 1.61 8.65 41.56
N ASN A 281 1.85 7.46 40.99
CA ASN A 281 0.86 6.76 40.17
C ASN A 281 -0.16 6.02 41.03
N ASN A 282 0.22 5.58 42.23
CA ASN A 282 -0.68 4.97 43.19
C ASN A 282 -1.51 6.07 43.90
N PRO A 283 -2.83 6.15 43.67
CA PRO A 283 -3.71 7.04 44.41
C PRO A 283 -3.90 6.60 45.86
N PHE A 284 -3.65 5.33 46.20
CA PHE A 284 -3.84 4.75 47.53
C PHE A 284 -2.57 4.79 48.39
N ARG A 285 -1.48 5.39 47.91
CA ARG A 285 -0.26 5.61 48.71
C ARG A 285 -0.58 6.28 50.06
N PRO A 286 0.30 6.20 51.07
CA PRO A 286 -0.03 6.67 52.41
C PRO A 286 -0.56 8.10 52.47
N ALA A 287 -1.53 8.34 53.35
CA ALA A 287 -2.15 9.66 53.51
C ALA A 287 -1.11 10.75 53.85
N ALA A 288 -0.03 10.40 54.56
CA ALA A 288 1.09 11.30 54.85
C ALA A 288 1.85 11.78 53.58
N TRP A 289 1.65 11.10 52.45
CA TRP A 289 2.23 11.39 51.14
C TRP A 289 1.17 11.92 50.17
N GLY A 290 -0.04 12.23 50.66
CA GLY A 290 -1.14 12.82 49.89
C GLY A 290 -1.93 11.83 49.04
N GLY A 291 -1.92 10.53 49.36
CA GLY A 291 -2.84 9.55 48.80
C GLY A 291 -4.06 9.29 49.69
N LEU A 292 -4.89 8.32 49.29
CA LEU A 292 -6.14 7.96 49.96
C LEU A 292 -5.94 6.95 51.12
N GLY A 293 -4.75 6.34 51.21
CA GLY A 293 -4.47 5.25 52.14
C GLY A 293 -5.24 3.98 51.80
N GLU A 294 -5.23 3.04 52.74
CA GLU A 294 -5.95 1.77 52.69
C GLU A 294 -7.40 1.87 52.16
N GLN A 295 -7.75 1.06 51.16
CA GLN A 295 -9.09 0.96 50.59
C GLN A 295 -9.72 -0.42 50.83
N ASN A 296 -11.02 -0.53 50.54
CA ASN A 296 -11.70 -1.82 50.45
C ASN A 296 -11.58 -2.37 49.02
N ASP A 297 -11.69 -3.70 48.88
CA ASP A 297 -11.77 -4.38 47.58
C ASP A 297 -12.87 -3.74 46.72
N GLN A 298 -12.56 -3.47 45.45
CA GLN A 298 -13.47 -2.78 44.54
C GLN A 298 -14.48 -3.74 43.89
N THR A 299 -15.30 -4.39 44.71
CA THR A 299 -16.29 -5.40 44.30
C THR A 299 -17.36 -4.91 43.31
N GLN A 300 -17.46 -3.60 43.05
CA GLN A 300 -18.34 -3.01 42.03
C GLN A 300 -17.67 -2.89 40.65
N ASN A 301 -16.38 -3.22 40.54
CA ASN A 301 -15.65 -3.18 39.28
C ASN A 301 -16.18 -4.26 38.31
N TYR A 302 -16.31 -3.94 37.02
CA TYR A 302 -16.71 -4.94 36.02
C TYR A 302 -15.76 -6.13 35.92
N MET A 303 -14.49 -5.96 36.31
CA MET A 303 -13.47 -7.02 36.25
C MET A 303 -13.38 -7.86 37.54
N ASP A 304 -14.33 -7.68 38.47
CA ASP A 304 -14.51 -8.51 39.66
C ASP A 304 -15.59 -9.59 39.40
N TYR A 305 -15.70 -10.57 40.30
CA TYR A 305 -16.77 -11.57 40.37
C TYR A 305 -17.83 -11.25 41.45
N GLY A 306 -17.84 -10.01 41.93
CA GLY A 306 -18.87 -9.45 42.79
C GLY A 306 -20.31 -9.64 42.28
N ASN A 307 -21.28 -9.28 43.12
CA ASN A 307 -22.68 -9.49 42.78
C ASN A 307 -23.11 -8.62 41.57
N LEU A 308 -23.69 -9.28 40.55
CA LEU A 308 -24.11 -8.65 39.29
C LEU A 308 -25.10 -7.49 39.43
N ASP A 309 -25.85 -7.44 40.52
CA ASP A 309 -26.77 -6.33 40.79
C ASP A 309 -26.04 -5.04 41.21
N CYS A 310 -24.74 -5.14 41.56
CA CYS A 310 -23.95 -4.01 42.09
C CYS A 310 -22.64 -3.72 41.33
N ILE A 311 -22.21 -4.61 40.44
CA ILE A 311 -21.14 -4.31 39.49
C ILE A 311 -21.58 -3.20 38.52
N ASN A 312 -20.85 -2.09 38.44
CA ASN A 312 -21.28 -0.92 37.69
C ASN A 312 -20.19 0.11 37.31
N LEU A 313 -18.90 -0.23 37.37
CA LEU A 313 -17.86 0.71 36.94
C LEU A 313 -16.59 0.07 36.34
N PHE A 314 -15.94 0.83 35.49
CA PHE A 314 -14.51 0.73 35.17
C PHE A 314 -13.81 1.99 35.68
N THR A 315 -12.53 1.89 36.04
CA THR A 315 -11.73 3.00 36.56
C THR A 315 -11.03 3.82 35.46
N GLY A 316 -10.43 4.96 35.83
CA GLY A 316 -9.63 5.78 34.91
C GLY A 316 -8.32 5.12 34.47
N GLY A 317 -7.72 4.31 35.32
CA GLY A 317 -6.56 3.48 34.99
C GLY A 317 -6.92 2.35 34.04
N GLN A 318 -8.08 1.70 34.23
CA GLN A 318 -8.61 0.71 33.29
C GLN A 318 -8.90 1.33 31.91
N LYS A 319 -9.45 2.56 31.85
CA LYS A 319 -9.54 3.35 30.59
C LYS A 319 -8.19 3.47 29.89
N THR A 320 -7.15 3.84 30.64
CA THR A 320 -5.80 4.02 30.09
C THR A 320 -5.25 2.73 29.51
N ARG A 321 -5.45 1.61 30.21
CA ARG A 321 -5.05 0.27 29.77
C ARG A 321 -5.79 -0.17 28.50
N MET A 322 -7.12 -0.03 28.49
CA MET A 322 -7.96 -0.40 27.34
C MET A 322 -7.62 0.39 26.08
N ARG A 323 -7.51 1.71 26.20
CA ARG A 323 -7.18 2.59 25.06
C ARG A 323 -5.78 2.32 24.53
N SER A 324 -4.82 2.00 25.40
CA SER A 324 -3.46 1.65 24.98
C SER A 324 -3.43 0.32 24.22
N ALA A 325 -4.15 -0.70 24.69
CA ALA A 325 -4.29 -1.95 23.97
C ALA A 325 -4.95 -1.77 22.59
N LEU A 326 -6.01 -0.95 22.52
CA LEU A 326 -6.67 -0.61 21.27
C LEU A 326 -5.70 0.07 20.28
N MET A 327 -4.91 1.04 20.75
CA MET A 327 -4.00 1.80 19.89
C MET A 327 -2.74 1.05 19.47
N ASP A 328 -2.20 0.21 20.35
CA ASP A 328 -0.90 -0.42 20.11
C ASP A 328 -1.02 -1.82 19.49
N PHE A 329 -2.16 -2.49 19.69
CA PHE A 329 -2.35 -3.88 19.28
C PHE A 329 -3.59 -4.09 18.42
N ARG A 330 -4.69 -3.36 18.63
CA ARG A 330 -5.94 -3.51 17.86
C ARG A 330 -6.24 -2.32 16.93
N ASN A 331 -5.23 -1.54 16.53
CA ASN A 331 -5.45 -0.27 15.82
C ASN A 331 -6.09 -0.41 14.44
N SER A 332 -6.01 -1.57 13.80
CA SER A 332 -6.69 -1.80 12.53
C SER A 332 -8.22 -1.78 12.66
N LEU A 333 -8.76 -1.95 13.86
CA LEU A 333 -10.20 -1.72 14.09
C LEU A 333 -10.59 -0.26 13.87
N LEU A 334 -9.69 0.69 14.13
CA LEU A 334 -9.94 2.13 14.01
C LEU A 334 -9.97 2.62 12.56
N THR A 335 -9.40 1.86 11.63
CA THR A 335 -9.41 2.18 10.20
C THR A 335 -10.53 1.48 9.44
N SER A 336 -11.31 0.64 10.12
CA SER A 336 -12.42 -0.08 9.53
C SER A 336 -13.58 0.86 9.15
N THR A 337 -14.18 0.62 7.99
CA THR A 337 -15.38 1.33 7.53
C THR A 337 -16.66 0.72 8.10
N GLY A 338 -16.57 -0.32 8.93
CA GLY A 338 -17.71 -1.09 9.43
C GLY A 338 -18.72 -0.27 10.24
N CYS A 339 -18.32 0.82 10.90
CA CYS A 339 -19.25 1.75 11.57
C CYS A 339 -19.81 2.87 10.69
N LYS A 340 -19.34 2.99 9.45
CA LYS A 340 -19.79 4.08 8.58
C LYS A 340 -21.15 3.71 8.00
N PRO A 341 -22.21 4.51 8.23
CA PRO A 341 -23.52 4.22 7.69
C PRO A 341 -23.42 4.04 6.17
N THR A 342 -24.01 2.96 5.65
CA THR A 342 -24.18 2.80 4.21
C THR A 342 -25.28 3.75 3.77
N CYS A 343 -25.06 4.46 2.65
CA CYS A 343 -26.08 5.37 2.16
C CYS A 343 -27.36 4.59 1.84
N PRO A 344 -28.56 5.19 2.08
CA PRO A 344 -29.84 4.54 1.78
C PRO A 344 -30.09 4.34 0.28
N PHE A 345 -29.09 4.62 -0.55
CA PHE A 345 -29.13 4.52 -1.99
C PHE A 345 -27.98 3.67 -2.52
N SER A 346 -28.27 2.87 -3.54
CA SER A 346 -27.26 2.05 -4.21
C SER A 346 -26.56 2.87 -5.29
N VAL A 347 -25.26 2.65 -5.46
CA VAL A 347 -24.50 3.19 -6.58
C VAL A 347 -24.13 2.06 -7.53
N SER A 348 -24.56 2.20 -8.77
CA SER A 348 -24.28 1.26 -9.85
C SER A 348 -24.28 1.98 -11.20
N PHE A 349 -23.53 1.46 -12.16
CA PHE A 349 -23.61 1.88 -13.55
C PHE A 349 -23.25 0.73 -14.48
N ASN A 350 -23.72 0.82 -15.73
CA ASN A 350 -23.33 -0.06 -16.82
C ASN A 350 -22.40 0.68 -17.78
N SER A 351 -21.38 0.01 -18.29
CA SER A 351 -20.61 0.48 -19.45
C SER A 351 -21.23 -0.06 -20.74
N SER A 352 -21.09 0.69 -21.85
CA SER A 352 -21.50 0.21 -23.17
C SER A 352 -20.66 -0.96 -23.68
N ALA A 353 -19.42 -1.09 -23.17
CA ALA A 353 -18.54 -2.21 -23.39
C ALA A 353 -17.56 -2.39 -22.20
N PRO A 354 -17.17 -3.63 -21.83
CA PRO A 354 -16.14 -3.89 -20.82
C PRO A 354 -14.70 -3.72 -21.37
N ALA A 355 -14.55 -3.73 -22.70
CA ALA A 355 -13.30 -3.46 -23.40
C ALA A 355 -13.55 -2.60 -24.64
N VAL A 356 -12.57 -1.78 -25.03
CA VAL A 356 -12.70 -0.81 -26.13
C VAL A 356 -11.34 -0.57 -26.79
N ASP A 357 -11.34 -0.24 -28.09
CA ASP A 357 -10.12 0.18 -28.78
C ASP A 357 -9.68 1.60 -28.34
N ILE A 358 -8.40 1.91 -28.48
CA ILE A 358 -7.90 3.29 -28.36
C ILE A 358 -8.69 4.22 -29.30
N ASP A 359 -8.90 5.45 -28.85
CA ASP A 359 -9.65 6.52 -29.51
C ASP A 359 -11.15 6.26 -29.73
N HIS A 360 -11.68 5.18 -29.15
CA HIS A 360 -13.12 4.91 -29.15
C HIS A 360 -13.80 5.37 -27.86
N MET A 361 -15.05 5.84 -28.00
CA MET A 361 -15.85 6.36 -26.90
C MET A 361 -16.60 5.22 -26.19
N VAL A 362 -16.52 5.18 -24.86
CA VAL A 362 -17.36 4.34 -24.01
C VAL A 362 -18.41 5.20 -23.34
N SER A 363 -19.66 4.73 -23.34
CA SER A 363 -20.76 5.38 -22.62
C SER A 363 -21.02 4.68 -21.30
N PHE A 364 -21.22 5.45 -20.23
CA PHE A 364 -21.53 4.99 -18.89
C PHE A 364 -22.94 5.42 -18.50
N THR A 365 -23.80 4.43 -18.29
CA THR A 365 -25.20 4.64 -17.91
C THR A 365 -25.37 4.37 -16.44
N ASN A 366 -25.71 5.41 -15.68
CA ASN A 366 -25.93 5.32 -14.25
C ASN A 366 -27.25 4.63 -13.92
N THR A 367 -27.17 3.56 -13.13
CA THR A 367 -28.29 2.74 -12.64
C THR A 367 -28.48 2.86 -11.13
N SER A 368 -27.84 3.83 -10.50
CA SER A 368 -27.93 4.12 -9.06
C SER A 368 -29.36 4.47 -8.64
N THR A 369 -29.75 4.07 -7.43
CA THR A 369 -31.10 4.29 -6.89
C THR A 369 -31.06 5.22 -5.69
N GLY A 370 -31.57 6.45 -5.80
CA GLY A 370 -31.77 7.38 -4.66
C GLY A 370 -30.71 8.47 -4.46
N GLY A 371 -29.56 8.40 -5.13
CA GLY A 371 -28.63 9.53 -5.27
C GLY A 371 -29.16 10.59 -6.26
N THR A 372 -28.93 11.88 -5.97
CA THR A 372 -29.38 13.01 -6.80
C THR A 372 -28.22 13.82 -7.42
N ARG A 373 -26.99 13.67 -6.92
CA ARG A 373 -25.77 14.32 -7.39
C ARG A 373 -24.72 13.27 -7.74
N PHE A 374 -24.00 13.47 -8.85
CA PHE A 374 -23.05 12.49 -9.37
C PHE A 374 -21.69 13.10 -9.70
N LYS A 375 -20.64 12.28 -9.59
CA LYS A 375 -19.28 12.61 -10.03
C LYS A 375 -18.66 11.36 -10.65
N TRP A 376 -18.04 11.50 -11.80
CA TRP A 376 -17.34 10.44 -12.51
C TRP A 376 -15.84 10.73 -12.52
N GLU A 377 -15.06 9.70 -12.25
CA GLU A 377 -13.60 9.74 -12.29
C GLU A 377 -13.06 8.62 -13.17
N ILE A 378 -11.92 8.89 -13.78
CA ILE A 378 -11.06 7.91 -14.46
C ILE A 378 -9.70 7.97 -13.77
N ASP A 379 -9.23 6.85 -13.23
CA ASP A 379 -7.95 6.76 -12.51
C ASP A 379 -7.78 7.88 -11.46
N ASP A 380 -8.83 8.08 -10.66
CA ASP A 380 -8.95 9.11 -9.61
C ASP A 380 -8.95 10.57 -10.11
N VAL A 381 -9.02 10.78 -11.44
CA VAL A 381 -9.15 12.10 -12.07
C VAL A 381 -10.61 12.37 -12.46
N PRO A 382 -11.25 13.43 -11.94
CA PRO A 382 -12.63 13.78 -12.31
C PRO A 382 -12.78 14.16 -13.78
N PHE A 383 -13.77 13.60 -14.46
CA PHE A 383 -14.06 13.94 -15.86
C PHE A 383 -15.52 14.32 -16.15
N SER A 384 -16.47 14.00 -15.26
CA SER A 384 -17.87 14.39 -15.45
C SER A 384 -18.65 14.50 -14.14
N THR A 385 -19.75 15.27 -14.14
CA THR A 385 -20.74 15.35 -13.04
C THR A 385 -22.18 15.12 -13.52
N THR A 386 -22.36 14.71 -14.79
CA THR A 386 -23.68 14.45 -15.37
C THR A 386 -24.24 13.11 -14.86
N LYS A 387 -25.56 12.92 -14.98
CA LYS A 387 -26.21 11.65 -14.58
C LYS A 387 -25.58 10.43 -15.28
N ASN A 388 -25.42 10.51 -16.60
CA ASN A 388 -24.69 9.55 -17.43
C ASN A 388 -23.46 10.25 -18.00
N ALA A 389 -22.38 9.52 -18.26
CA ALA A 389 -21.15 10.09 -18.80
C ALA A 389 -20.65 9.31 -20.01
N SER A 390 -19.73 9.89 -20.77
CA SER A 390 -18.98 9.18 -21.81
C SER A 390 -17.53 9.65 -21.80
N TYR A 391 -16.61 8.78 -22.23
CA TYR A 391 -15.18 9.06 -22.26
C TYR A 391 -14.50 8.36 -23.43
N THR A 392 -13.53 9.01 -24.06
CA THR A 392 -12.69 8.46 -25.14
C THR A 392 -11.29 8.19 -24.60
N PHE A 393 -10.86 6.93 -24.63
CA PHE A 393 -9.57 6.53 -24.05
C PHE A 393 -8.44 6.66 -25.06
N GLN A 394 -7.33 7.31 -24.67
CA GLN A 394 -6.18 7.56 -25.56
C GLN A 394 -4.94 6.72 -25.20
N VAL A 395 -4.97 6.02 -24.08
CA VAL A 395 -3.85 5.25 -23.55
C VAL A 395 -4.30 3.79 -23.40
N LYS A 396 -3.41 2.85 -23.77
CA LYS A 396 -3.67 1.41 -23.55
C LYS A 396 -3.57 1.09 -22.06
N GLY A 397 -4.38 0.15 -21.60
CA GLY A 397 -4.30 -0.34 -20.23
C GLY A 397 -5.67 -0.60 -19.61
N ILE A 398 -5.67 -0.88 -18.32
CA ILE A 398 -6.90 -0.97 -17.53
C ILE A 398 -7.10 0.39 -16.87
N HIS A 399 -8.19 1.05 -17.22
CA HIS A 399 -8.60 2.31 -16.61
C HIS A 399 -9.76 2.07 -15.67
N LEU A 400 -9.67 2.61 -14.45
CA LEU A 400 -10.70 2.42 -13.44
C LEU A 400 -11.71 3.56 -13.50
N ILE A 401 -12.94 3.25 -13.92
CA ILE A 401 -14.04 4.23 -13.96
C ILE A 401 -14.79 4.16 -12.66
N ARG A 402 -14.84 5.28 -11.93
CA ARG A 402 -15.54 5.38 -10.65
C ARG A 402 -16.72 6.36 -10.76
N LEU A 403 -17.90 5.91 -10.35
CA LEU A 403 -19.08 6.75 -10.17
C LEU A 403 -19.28 6.99 -8.67
N TYR A 404 -19.41 8.25 -8.29
CA TYR A 404 -19.88 8.68 -6.98
C TYR A 404 -21.33 9.14 -7.09
N ALA A 405 -22.15 8.82 -6.09
CA ALA A 405 -23.45 9.46 -5.89
C ALA A 405 -23.63 9.98 -4.46
N SER A 406 -24.35 11.10 -4.34
CA SER A 406 -24.75 11.75 -3.09
C SER A 406 -26.15 12.33 -3.20
N ASN A 407 -26.77 12.72 -2.09
CA ASN A 407 -28.02 13.48 -2.05
C ASN A 407 -27.77 14.92 -1.54
N GLU A 408 -28.82 15.67 -1.18
CA GLU A 408 -28.71 17.03 -0.61
C GLU A 408 -28.02 17.05 0.77
N ASP A 409 -27.94 15.90 1.44
CA ASP A 409 -27.22 15.72 2.70
C ASP A 409 -25.77 15.30 2.39
N SER A 410 -24.84 16.25 2.42
CA SER A 410 -23.43 16.06 2.03
C SER A 410 -22.66 15.06 2.91
N SER A 411 -23.31 14.51 3.94
CA SER A 411 -22.76 13.49 4.84
C SER A 411 -22.72 12.08 4.23
N CYS A 412 -23.46 11.83 3.14
CA CYS A 412 -23.56 10.50 2.51
C CYS A 412 -23.10 10.48 1.05
N LEU A 413 -21.88 10.00 0.82
CA LEU A 413 -21.26 9.82 -0.49
C LEU A 413 -20.88 8.33 -0.66
N VAL A 414 -21.46 7.67 -1.66
CA VAL A 414 -21.13 6.29 -2.05
C VAL A 414 -20.53 6.25 -3.44
N SER A 415 -19.65 5.29 -3.69
CA SER A 415 -19.02 5.11 -5.00
C SER A 415 -18.94 3.64 -5.40
N THR A 416 -18.99 3.37 -6.71
CA THR A 416 -18.64 2.07 -7.31
C THR A 416 -17.64 2.29 -8.42
N ALA A 417 -16.81 1.30 -8.68
CA ALA A 417 -15.82 1.35 -9.73
C ALA A 417 -15.89 0.10 -10.62
N VAL A 418 -15.77 0.31 -11.93
CA VAL A 418 -15.71 -0.75 -12.94
C VAL A 418 -14.46 -0.54 -13.78
N PRO A 419 -13.61 -1.57 -13.96
CA PRO A 419 -12.45 -1.47 -14.85
C PRO A 419 -12.92 -1.51 -16.32
N ILE A 420 -12.33 -0.64 -17.14
CA ILE A 420 -12.46 -0.66 -18.60
C ILE A 420 -11.10 -1.02 -19.20
N ARG A 421 -11.08 -2.08 -20.01
CA ARG A 421 -9.86 -2.53 -20.69
C ARG A 421 -9.72 -1.82 -22.04
N VAL A 422 -8.71 -0.98 -22.19
CA VAL A 422 -8.41 -0.28 -23.44
C VAL A 422 -7.33 -1.05 -24.18
N ILE A 423 -7.68 -1.57 -25.35
CA ILE A 423 -6.80 -2.34 -26.22
C ILE A 423 -6.35 -1.52 -27.43
N PRO A 424 -5.15 -1.78 -27.98
CA PRO A 424 -4.80 -1.25 -29.29
C PRO A 424 -5.77 -1.80 -30.35
N PRO A 425 -6.08 -1.04 -31.41
CA PRO A 425 -6.93 -1.52 -32.49
C PRO A 425 -6.37 -2.83 -33.08
N CYS A 426 -7.21 -3.85 -33.15
CA CYS A 426 -6.89 -5.11 -33.82
C CYS A 426 -6.75 -4.88 -35.33
N ILE A 427 -5.57 -5.13 -35.89
CA ILE A 427 -5.35 -5.10 -37.34
C ILE A 427 -5.38 -6.55 -37.86
N ALA A 428 -6.28 -6.83 -38.80
CA ALA A 428 -6.38 -8.10 -39.50
C ALA A 428 -5.02 -8.53 -40.09
N PRO A 429 -4.61 -9.81 -39.99
CA PRO A 429 -3.53 -10.30 -40.84
C PRO A 429 -3.98 -10.27 -42.30
N THR A 430 -3.19 -9.65 -43.18
CA THR A 430 -3.39 -9.77 -44.62
C THR A 430 -2.90 -11.13 -45.10
N THR A 431 -3.72 -11.84 -45.87
CA THR A 431 -3.30 -13.04 -46.61
C THR A 431 -2.45 -12.62 -47.80
N LEU A 432 -1.26 -13.19 -47.90
CA LEU A 432 -0.50 -13.16 -49.14
C LEU A 432 -0.49 -14.56 -49.75
N ILE A 433 -0.95 -14.65 -51.00
CA ILE A 433 -0.85 -15.87 -51.79
C ILE A 433 0.30 -15.68 -52.76
N TYR A 434 1.35 -16.47 -52.56
CA TYR A 434 2.41 -16.64 -53.55
C TYR A 434 2.12 -17.93 -54.31
N SER A 435 1.11 -17.91 -55.18
CA SER A 435 0.95 -19.02 -56.11
C SER A 435 1.80 -18.80 -57.34
N SER A 436 2.63 -19.78 -57.62
CA SER A 436 2.81 -20.25 -59.00
C SER A 436 1.46 -20.83 -59.47
N PRO A 437 1.00 -20.53 -60.67
CA PRO A 437 0.77 -19.20 -61.19
C PRO A 437 -0.76 -19.01 -61.35
N THR A 438 -1.32 -17.83 -61.00
CA THR A 438 -2.73 -17.45 -61.27
C THR A 438 -2.87 -16.29 -62.27
N ILE A 439 -3.89 -16.33 -63.13
CA ILE A 439 -4.38 -15.13 -63.85
C ILE A 439 -5.53 -14.57 -63.02
N GLY A 440 -5.32 -13.48 -62.28
CA GLY A 440 -6.33 -12.97 -61.34
C GLY A 440 -6.73 -14.05 -60.32
N ILE A 441 -8.02 -14.43 -60.29
CA ILE A 441 -8.52 -15.52 -59.44
C ILE A 441 -8.40 -16.91 -60.07
N TYR A 442 -7.95 -17.07 -61.32
CA TYR A 442 -7.95 -18.35 -62.03
C TYR A 442 -6.62 -19.10 -61.90
N ALA A 443 -6.66 -20.41 -61.62
CA ALA A 443 -5.44 -21.24 -61.53
C ALA A 443 -5.59 -22.60 -62.23
N LYS A 444 -4.47 -23.16 -62.68
CA LYS A 444 -4.43 -24.50 -63.27
C LYS A 444 -4.56 -25.58 -62.18
N LYS A 445 -5.44 -26.55 -62.38
CA LYS A 445 -5.55 -27.76 -61.55
C LYS A 445 -4.19 -28.44 -61.38
N GLY A 446 -3.86 -28.83 -60.15
CA GLY A 446 -2.57 -29.41 -59.79
C GLY A 446 -1.47 -28.39 -59.47
N SER A 447 -1.75 -27.09 -59.51
CA SER A 447 -0.80 -26.06 -59.06
C SER A 447 -0.70 -26.04 -57.53
N SER A 448 0.54 -25.91 -57.02
CA SER A 448 0.80 -25.74 -55.59
C SER A 448 0.80 -24.26 -55.20
N PHE A 449 0.00 -23.92 -54.21
CA PHE A 449 -0.14 -22.59 -53.63
C PHE A 449 0.68 -22.51 -52.35
N TYR A 450 1.46 -21.44 -52.19
CA TYR A 450 2.08 -21.11 -50.92
C TYR A 450 1.28 -19.99 -50.25
N LEU A 451 0.58 -20.37 -49.18
CA LEU A 451 -0.24 -19.49 -48.38
C LEU A 451 0.60 -18.97 -47.23
N MET A 452 0.75 -17.65 -47.13
CA MET A 452 1.54 -17.01 -46.09
C MET A 452 0.71 -15.95 -45.37
N ALA A 453 0.79 -15.97 -44.04
CA ALA A 453 0.30 -14.88 -43.23
C ALA A 453 1.33 -13.73 -43.31
N SER A 454 0.93 -12.57 -43.83
CA SER A 454 1.80 -11.40 -43.87
C SER A 454 1.58 -10.52 -42.64
N TRP A 455 2.69 -10.11 -42.02
CA TRP A 455 2.68 -9.50 -40.69
C TRP A 455 2.47 -7.99 -40.76
N TRP A 456 1.27 -7.55 -40.39
CA TRP A 456 0.93 -6.13 -40.17
C TRP A 456 0.06 -5.96 -38.90
N GLY A 457 0.17 -6.86 -37.92
CA GLY A 457 -0.69 -6.85 -36.72
C GLY A 457 -0.15 -7.67 -35.54
N ASN A 458 -0.95 -7.76 -34.47
CA ASN A 458 -0.57 -8.32 -33.16
C ASN A 458 -0.98 -9.80 -32.95
N ALA A 459 -1.42 -10.51 -34.00
CA ALA A 459 -1.82 -11.91 -33.92
C ALA A 459 -0.59 -12.81 -33.65
N THR A 460 -0.68 -13.70 -32.66
CA THR A 460 0.39 -14.65 -32.32
C THR A 460 0.11 -16.07 -32.80
N ASN A 461 -1.13 -16.34 -33.22
CA ASN A 461 -1.60 -17.65 -33.67
C ASN A 461 -2.42 -17.51 -34.96
N PHE A 462 -2.44 -18.58 -35.76
CA PHE A 462 -3.07 -18.58 -37.09
C PHE A 462 -3.85 -19.87 -37.34
N LYS A 463 -4.87 -19.79 -38.19
CA LYS A 463 -5.63 -20.92 -38.71
C LYS A 463 -5.98 -20.69 -40.18
N TRP A 464 -5.58 -21.61 -41.04
CA TRP A 464 -5.96 -21.66 -42.45
C TRP A 464 -7.12 -22.62 -42.66
N GLU A 465 -8.11 -22.20 -43.43
CA GLU A 465 -9.25 -23.01 -43.85
C GLU A 465 -9.41 -22.98 -45.38
N ILE A 466 -9.75 -24.13 -45.97
CA ILE A 466 -10.14 -24.27 -47.37
C ILE A 466 -11.57 -24.79 -47.39
N ASP A 467 -12.49 -24.07 -48.04
CA ASP A 467 -13.91 -24.39 -48.08
C ASP A 467 -14.49 -24.68 -46.69
N ASP A 468 -14.15 -23.81 -45.72
CA ASP A 468 -14.53 -23.90 -44.31
C ASP A 468 -14.00 -25.13 -43.54
N LEU A 469 -13.08 -25.89 -44.14
CA LEU A 469 -12.38 -27.01 -43.50
C LEU A 469 -10.99 -26.58 -43.05
N LEU A 470 -10.65 -26.88 -41.79
CA LEU A 470 -9.31 -26.64 -41.25
C LEU A 470 -8.24 -27.34 -42.11
N LEU A 471 -7.30 -26.55 -42.62
CA LEU A 471 -6.13 -27.03 -43.33
C LEU A 471 -4.90 -27.10 -42.40
N SER A 472 -4.55 -26.00 -41.73
CA SER A 472 -3.31 -25.90 -40.94
C SER A 472 -3.38 -24.76 -39.93
N ASN A 473 -2.61 -24.88 -38.84
CA ASN A 473 -2.34 -23.76 -37.90
C ASN A 473 -0.96 -23.10 -38.15
N ASP A 474 -0.19 -23.61 -39.10
CA ASP A 474 1.10 -23.03 -39.48
C ASP A 474 0.87 -21.70 -40.23
N PRO A 475 1.54 -20.59 -39.85
CA PRO A 475 1.44 -19.33 -40.59
C PRO A 475 1.82 -19.45 -42.08
N ASN A 476 2.60 -20.47 -42.45
CA ASN A 476 2.99 -20.73 -43.84
C ASN A 476 2.65 -22.17 -44.25
N VAL A 477 1.75 -22.34 -45.21
CA VAL A 477 1.32 -23.68 -45.66
C VAL A 477 1.33 -23.82 -47.17
N ARG A 478 1.63 -25.03 -47.66
CA ARG A 478 1.51 -25.39 -49.08
C ARG A 478 0.25 -26.21 -49.31
N TYR A 479 -0.55 -25.86 -50.32
CA TYR A 479 -1.75 -26.60 -50.69
C TYR A 479 -1.89 -26.73 -52.20
N THR A 480 -2.35 -27.89 -52.68
CA THR A 480 -2.57 -28.16 -54.12
C THR A 480 -4.04 -28.46 -54.36
N PHE A 481 -4.69 -27.66 -55.21
CA PHE A 481 -6.09 -27.92 -55.60
C PHE A 481 -6.15 -28.97 -56.71
N ASN A 482 -6.80 -30.10 -56.40
CA ASN A 482 -6.92 -31.24 -57.32
C ASN A 482 -8.30 -31.33 -57.99
N GLN A 483 -9.23 -30.44 -57.64
CA GLN A 483 -10.56 -30.37 -58.24
C GLN A 483 -10.76 -29.01 -58.91
N PRO A 484 -11.40 -28.97 -60.10
CA PRO A 484 -11.82 -27.71 -60.70
C PRO A 484 -13.02 -27.12 -59.95
N GLY A 485 -13.11 -25.80 -59.89
CA GLY A 485 -14.17 -25.09 -59.17
C GLY A 485 -13.69 -23.86 -58.42
N ILE A 486 -14.63 -23.10 -57.83
CA ILE A 486 -14.30 -21.98 -56.95
C ILE A 486 -14.08 -22.53 -55.55
N HIS A 487 -12.89 -22.31 -55.01
CA HIS A 487 -12.51 -22.65 -53.66
C HIS A 487 -12.28 -21.39 -52.82
N LYS A 488 -12.75 -21.42 -51.57
CA LYS A 488 -12.62 -20.32 -50.62
C LYS A 488 -11.45 -20.59 -49.67
N ILE A 489 -10.50 -19.67 -49.62
CA ILE A 489 -9.35 -19.69 -48.72
C ILE A 489 -9.61 -18.67 -47.61
N LYS A 490 -9.54 -19.09 -46.35
CA LYS A 490 -9.73 -18.23 -45.19
C LYS A 490 -8.53 -18.32 -44.25
N LEU A 491 -8.04 -17.17 -43.79
CA LEU A 491 -7.04 -17.06 -42.71
C LEU A 491 -7.70 -16.40 -41.51
N LEU A 492 -7.59 -17.03 -40.35
CA LEU A 492 -7.95 -16.48 -39.05
C LEU A 492 -6.66 -16.20 -38.26
N GLY A 493 -6.47 -14.99 -37.77
CA GLY A 493 -5.40 -14.63 -36.84
C GLY A 493 -5.96 -14.29 -35.47
N PHE A 494 -5.31 -14.77 -34.41
CA PHE A 494 -5.74 -14.49 -33.05
C PHE A 494 -4.59 -14.45 -32.05
N ASN A 495 -4.82 -13.78 -30.92
CA ASN A 495 -3.88 -13.69 -29.82
C ASN A 495 -4.62 -13.95 -28.49
N TYR A 496 -4.25 -15.05 -27.83
CA TYR A 496 -4.85 -15.47 -26.55
C TYR A 496 -4.62 -14.47 -25.42
N ASP A 497 -3.50 -13.73 -25.44
CA ASP A 497 -3.15 -12.80 -24.36
C ASP A 497 -3.97 -11.51 -24.39
N VAL A 498 -4.51 -11.16 -25.57
CA VAL A 498 -5.32 -9.96 -25.75
C VAL A 498 -6.77 -10.20 -26.15
N ASP A 499 -7.17 -11.47 -26.28
CA ASP A 499 -8.50 -11.91 -26.70
C ASP A 499 -8.98 -11.23 -28.00
N CYS A 500 -8.06 -11.16 -28.97
CA CYS A 500 -8.26 -10.53 -30.27
C CYS A 500 -8.32 -11.62 -31.35
N VAL A 501 -9.34 -11.58 -32.22
CA VAL A 501 -9.54 -12.51 -33.35
C VAL A 501 -9.99 -11.72 -34.58
N ASP A 502 -9.36 -11.96 -35.73
CA ASP A 502 -9.77 -11.39 -37.01
C ASP A 502 -9.54 -12.38 -38.16
N SER A 503 -10.20 -12.18 -39.30
CA SER A 503 -10.06 -13.06 -40.47
C SER A 503 -10.09 -12.32 -41.81
N THR A 504 -9.48 -12.93 -42.82
CA THR A 504 -9.58 -12.50 -44.21
C THR A 504 -9.83 -13.69 -45.12
N GLU A 505 -10.48 -13.44 -46.27
CA GLU A 505 -10.96 -14.48 -47.19
C GLU A 505 -10.59 -14.13 -48.65
N LEU A 506 -10.28 -15.16 -49.45
CA LEU A 506 -10.03 -15.06 -50.89
C LEU A 506 -10.66 -16.24 -51.64
N ASN A 507 -11.30 -15.97 -52.78
CA ASN A 507 -11.79 -17.00 -53.68
C ASN A 507 -10.82 -17.25 -54.85
N VAL A 508 -10.51 -18.51 -55.12
CA VAL A 508 -9.68 -18.96 -56.26
C VAL A 508 -10.49 -19.93 -57.11
N ASN A 509 -10.50 -19.74 -58.43
CA ASN A 509 -11.21 -20.55 -59.42
C ASN A 509 -10.23 -21.48 -60.17
N ILE A 510 -10.29 -22.77 -59.85
CA ILE A 510 -9.42 -23.80 -60.41
C ILE A 510 -10.00 -24.31 -61.72
N LYS A 511 -9.20 -24.26 -62.78
CA LYS A 511 -9.56 -24.64 -64.17
C LYS A 511 -8.72 -25.81 -64.65
N GLU A 512 -9.26 -26.56 -65.62
CA GLU A 512 -8.56 -27.70 -66.23
C GLU A 512 -7.38 -27.23 -67.12
N PRO A 513 -6.29 -28.02 -67.22
CA PRO A 513 -5.21 -27.78 -68.16
C PRO A 513 -5.70 -27.77 -69.61
N CYS A 514 -5.12 -26.92 -70.45
CA CYS A 514 -5.36 -27.00 -71.89
C CYS A 514 -4.75 -28.27 -72.49
N ALA A 515 -5.58 -29.16 -73.05
CA ALA A 515 -5.12 -30.44 -73.60
C ALA A 515 -4.35 -30.33 -74.94
N SER A 516 -4.39 -29.17 -75.61
CA SER A 516 -3.83 -28.98 -76.97
C SER A 516 -3.17 -27.62 -77.23
N SER A 517 -2.93 -26.78 -76.22
CA SER A 517 -2.20 -25.52 -76.37
C SER A 517 -0.75 -25.65 -75.90
N HIS A 518 0.15 -24.87 -76.50
CA HIS A 518 1.52 -24.70 -76.01
C HIS A 518 1.75 -23.23 -75.71
N VAL A 519 2.02 -22.91 -74.44
CA VAL A 519 2.33 -21.55 -74.00
C VAL A 519 3.84 -21.38 -73.98
N SER A 520 4.35 -20.38 -74.71
CA SER A 520 5.80 -20.15 -74.86
C SER A 520 6.12 -18.69 -75.17
N PHE A 521 7.32 -18.24 -74.81
CA PHE A 521 7.85 -16.95 -75.19
C PHE A 521 9.39 -16.95 -75.28
N THR A 522 9.95 -15.86 -75.81
CA THR A 522 11.39 -15.57 -75.83
C THR A 522 11.69 -14.22 -75.18
N ALA A 523 12.86 -14.09 -74.54
CA ALA A 523 13.33 -12.86 -73.91
C ALA A 523 14.62 -12.35 -74.60
N SER A 524 14.78 -11.04 -74.71
CA SER A 524 15.93 -10.42 -75.41
C SER A 524 17.28 -10.63 -74.69
N SER A 525 17.27 -10.77 -73.36
CA SER A 525 18.44 -11.14 -72.55
C SER A 525 17.99 -11.86 -71.29
N LEU A 526 18.80 -12.79 -70.79
CA LEU A 526 18.60 -13.48 -69.51
C LEU A 526 19.53 -12.97 -68.40
N ILE A 527 20.45 -12.04 -68.73
CA ILE A 527 21.38 -11.43 -67.77
C ILE A 527 21.36 -9.93 -67.99
N VAL A 528 21.01 -9.17 -66.95
CA VAL A 528 20.88 -7.71 -67.03
C VAL A 528 21.33 -7.04 -65.72
N ASN A 529 21.49 -5.72 -65.76
CA ASN A 529 21.67 -4.90 -64.56
C ASN A 529 20.33 -4.24 -64.16
N PRO A 530 20.17 -3.84 -62.89
CA PRO A 530 19.04 -2.99 -62.51
C PRO A 530 19.01 -1.70 -63.35
N GLY A 531 17.87 -1.43 -64.00
CA GLY A 531 17.61 -0.33 -64.92
C GLY A 531 17.49 -0.76 -66.38
N ASP A 532 17.97 -1.95 -66.75
CA ASP A 532 17.91 -2.44 -68.13
C ASP A 532 16.49 -2.85 -68.53
N THR A 533 16.14 -2.63 -69.81
CA THR A 533 14.84 -3.05 -70.39
C THR A 533 14.99 -4.35 -71.19
N ILE A 534 14.13 -5.33 -70.90
CA ILE A 534 14.05 -6.65 -71.55
C ILE A 534 12.80 -6.68 -72.43
N SER A 535 12.93 -7.11 -73.68
CA SER A 535 11.80 -7.36 -74.58
C SER A 535 11.36 -8.82 -74.52
N LEU A 536 10.05 -9.06 -74.49
CA LEU A 536 9.42 -10.36 -74.34
C LEU A 536 8.46 -10.62 -75.51
N ILE A 537 8.71 -11.70 -76.26
CA ILE A 537 7.97 -12.04 -77.48
C ILE A 537 7.25 -13.37 -77.27
N ASN A 538 5.92 -13.34 -77.34
CA ASN A 538 5.06 -14.51 -77.21
C ASN A 538 5.08 -15.38 -78.48
N THR A 539 5.19 -16.69 -78.29
CA THR A 539 5.21 -17.71 -79.34
C THR A 539 4.15 -18.79 -79.14
N SER A 540 3.11 -18.51 -78.34
CA SER A 540 2.03 -19.43 -77.97
C SER A 540 1.02 -19.66 -79.11
N PHE A 541 0.34 -20.82 -79.11
CA PHE A 541 -0.74 -21.12 -80.06
C PHE A 541 -1.97 -21.73 -79.37
N ASN A 542 -3.14 -21.58 -80.00
CA ASN A 542 -4.45 -22.05 -79.52
C ASN A 542 -4.90 -21.43 -78.18
N VAL A 543 -4.63 -20.13 -78.01
CA VAL A 543 -4.97 -19.31 -76.84
C VAL A 543 -5.39 -17.91 -77.30
N THR A 544 -6.31 -17.27 -76.57
CA THR A 544 -6.95 -16.00 -76.98
C THR A 544 -6.60 -14.82 -76.07
N HIS A 545 -6.21 -15.09 -74.82
CA HIS A 545 -5.88 -14.07 -73.82
C HIS A 545 -4.51 -14.33 -73.20
N PHE A 546 -3.79 -13.25 -72.85
CA PHE A 546 -2.42 -13.30 -72.31
C PHE A 546 -2.30 -12.46 -71.04
N SER A 547 -1.50 -12.94 -70.10
CA SER A 547 -1.07 -12.15 -68.94
C SER A 547 0.40 -12.44 -68.67
N TRP A 548 1.20 -11.39 -68.62
CA TRP A 548 2.62 -11.43 -68.30
C TRP A 548 2.80 -11.02 -66.86
N THR A 549 3.47 -11.87 -66.09
CA THR A 549 3.80 -11.56 -64.70
C THR A 549 5.29 -11.61 -64.44
N ILE A 550 5.71 -10.83 -63.44
CA ILE A 550 7.04 -10.89 -62.84
C ILE A 550 6.87 -11.31 -61.37
N ASP A 551 7.44 -12.45 -61.00
CA ASP A 551 7.29 -13.06 -59.67
C ASP A 551 5.81 -13.13 -59.20
N GLY A 552 4.90 -13.37 -60.15
CA GLY A 552 3.46 -13.48 -59.92
C GLY A 552 2.65 -12.20 -60.12
N ASN A 553 3.28 -11.01 -60.18
CA ASN A 553 2.58 -9.75 -60.38
C ASN A 553 2.41 -9.41 -61.86
N GLU A 554 1.18 -9.18 -62.30
CA GLU A 554 0.90 -8.79 -63.69
C GLU A 554 1.47 -7.41 -64.02
N PHE A 555 2.20 -7.33 -65.14
CA PHE A 555 2.72 -6.05 -65.66
C PHE A 555 2.31 -5.78 -67.11
N SER A 556 1.74 -6.77 -67.81
CA SER A 556 1.21 -6.59 -69.16
C SER A 556 0.19 -7.68 -69.50
N ASN A 557 -0.84 -7.32 -70.25
CA ASN A 557 -1.82 -8.24 -70.85
C ASN A 557 -1.72 -8.27 -72.39
N GLN A 558 -0.69 -7.61 -72.93
CA GLN A 558 -0.48 -7.51 -74.36
C GLN A 558 0.08 -8.82 -74.92
N THR A 559 -0.08 -9.04 -76.23
CA THR A 559 0.50 -10.23 -76.88
C THR A 559 2.01 -10.32 -76.66
N ASN A 560 2.74 -9.21 -76.77
CA ASN A 560 4.17 -9.08 -76.44
C ASN A 560 4.35 -8.04 -75.34
N ALA A 561 5.44 -8.12 -74.58
CA ALA A 561 5.66 -7.22 -73.44
C ALA A 561 7.12 -6.73 -73.35
N SER A 562 7.35 -5.72 -72.51
CA SER A 562 8.69 -5.25 -72.14
C SER A 562 8.76 -5.06 -70.63
N TYR A 563 9.88 -5.44 -70.01
CA TYR A 563 10.08 -5.37 -68.57
C TYR A 563 11.37 -4.63 -68.25
N ILE A 564 11.33 -3.67 -67.31
CA ILE A 564 12.52 -2.99 -66.79
C ILE A 564 12.93 -3.69 -65.50
N ALA A 565 14.14 -4.24 -65.44
CA ALA A 565 14.64 -4.90 -64.24
C ALA A 565 14.93 -3.85 -63.16
N THR A 566 14.15 -3.77 -62.10
CA THR A 566 14.31 -2.73 -61.06
C THR A 566 15.07 -3.18 -59.82
N ALA A 567 15.19 -4.49 -59.60
CA ALA A 567 15.85 -5.07 -58.43
C ALA A 567 16.78 -6.23 -58.84
N SER A 568 17.87 -6.38 -58.09
CA SER A 568 18.78 -7.52 -58.21
C SER A 568 18.15 -8.82 -57.75
N GLY A 569 18.53 -9.94 -58.34
CA GLY A 569 18.00 -11.25 -58.01
C GLY A 569 17.79 -12.10 -59.25
N ASN A 570 16.96 -13.13 -59.13
CA ASN A 570 16.57 -13.96 -60.28
C ASN A 570 15.05 -13.91 -60.49
N PRO A 571 14.46 -12.73 -60.80
CA PRO A 571 13.02 -12.63 -60.97
C PRO A 571 12.53 -13.53 -62.12
N THR A 572 11.38 -14.16 -61.90
CA THR A 572 10.79 -15.12 -62.83
C THR A 572 9.69 -14.45 -63.64
N ILE A 573 9.89 -14.38 -64.95
CA ILE A 573 8.86 -13.94 -65.89
C ILE A 573 7.98 -15.13 -66.22
N THR A 574 6.67 -14.98 -66.05
CA THR A 574 5.69 -15.99 -66.43
C THR A 574 4.74 -15.44 -67.49
N LEU A 575 4.57 -16.17 -68.59
CA LEU A 575 3.49 -15.93 -69.55
C LEU A 575 2.37 -16.91 -69.25
N TYR A 576 1.21 -16.36 -68.97
CA TYR A 576 -0.03 -17.09 -68.87
C TYR A 576 -0.85 -16.93 -70.13
N ALA A 577 -1.56 -17.98 -70.50
CA ALA A 577 -2.50 -17.91 -71.59
C ALA A 577 -3.80 -18.65 -71.27
N TYR A 578 -4.90 -18.06 -71.72
CA TYR A 578 -6.25 -18.56 -71.54
C TYR A 578 -6.96 -18.67 -72.89
N ASN A 579 -7.84 -19.66 -73.03
CA ASN A 579 -8.68 -19.86 -74.20
C ASN A 579 -10.16 -19.85 -73.78
N ASP A 580 -10.93 -18.90 -74.28
CA ASP A 580 -12.35 -18.73 -73.94
C ASP A 580 -13.20 -19.94 -74.36
N ASP A 581 -12.90 -20.54 -75.52
CA ASP A 581 -13.71 -21.61 -76.13
C ASP A 581 -13.65 -22.91 -75.33
N THR A 582 -12.51 -23.16 -74.69
CA THR A 582 -12.25 -24.38 -73.92
C THR A 582 -12.21 -24.14 -72.41
N SER A 583 -12.27 -22.87 -71.99
CA SER A 583 -12.18 -22.46 -70.59
C SER A 583 -10.96 -23.02 -69.83
N CYS A 584 -9.89 -23.34 -70.55
CA CYS A 584 -8.66 -23.91 -70.02
C CYS A 584 -7.57 -22.85 -69.83
N ILE A 585 -6.61 -23.12 -68.95
CA ILE A 585 -5.49 -22.21 -68.63
C ILE A 585 -4.16 -22.98 -68.65
N ASP A 586 -3.11 -22.35 -69.18
CA ASP A 586 -1.74 -22.88 -69.14
C ASP A 586 -0.70 -21.75 -69.06
N TYR A 587 0.55 -22.07 -68.73
CA TYR A 587 1.61 -21.08 -68.55
C TYR A 587 3.01 -21.61 -68.86
N THR A 588 3.97 -20.70 -69.06
CA THR A 588 5.40 -20.98 -69.07
C THR A 588 6.18 -19.92 -68.31
N SER A 589 7.37 -20.25 -67.81
CA SER A 589 8.18 -19.34 -67.00
C SER A 589 9.67 -19.38 -67.35
N THR A 590 10.38 -18.27 -67.18
CA THR A 590 11.84 -18.16 -67.33
C THR A 590 12.40 -17.15 -66.32
N ALA A 591 13.50 -17.50 -65.65
CA ALA A 591 14.20 -16.62 -64.71
C ALA A 591 15.20 -15.69 -65.43
N ILE A 592 15.26 -14.43 -64.99
CA ILE A 592 16.20 -13.40 -65.44
C ILE A 592 17.22 -13.15 -64.34
N ASN A 593 18.52 -13.21 -64.60
CA ASN A 593 19.56 -12.90 -63.61
C ASN A 593 19.91 -11.40 -63.62
N VAL A 594 19.62 -10.71 -62.52
CA VAL A 594 19.88 -9.28 -62.30
C VAL A 594 20.97 -9.08 -61.24
N LYS A 595 22.14 -8.52 -61.61
CA LYS A 595 23.32 -8.42 -60.71
C LYS A 595 23.47 -7.06 -60.01
N CYS A 596 23.86 -7.05 -58.73
CA CYS A 596 24.15 -5.81 -57.97
C CYS A 596 25.56 -5.24 -58.24
N PRO A 597 25.73 -3.90 -58.16
CA PRO A 597 27.03 -3.28 -57.94
C PRO A 597 27.57 -3.54 -56.51
N LYS A 598 28.90 -3.57 -56.34
CA LYS A 598 29.58 -3.89 -55.07
C LYS A 598 29.41 -2.76 -54.03
N LEU A 599 28.79 -3.07 -52.90
CA LEU A 599 28.63 -2.19 -51.73
C LEU A 599 29.53 -2.66 -50.58
N HIS A 600 29.96 -1.74 -49.72
CA HIS A 600 30.66 -2.06 -48.46
C HIS A 600 30.21 -1.14 -47.32
N ALA A 601 29.51 -1.67 -46.32
CA ALA A 601 29.10 -0.95 -45.11
C ALA A 601 30.21 -0.95 -44.06
N SER A 602 30.48 0.21 -43.46
CA SER A 602 31.47 0.36 -42.39
C SER A 602 31.21 1.65 -41.59
N PHE A 603 31.56 1.64 -40.30
CA PHE A 603 31.45 2.80 -39.42
C PHE A 603 32.40 2.71 -38.22
N ASP A 604 32.66 3.86 -37.58
CA ASP A 604 33.45 4.00 -36.36
C ASP A 604 32.55 4.46 -35.19
N ILE A 605 32.73 3.85 -34.00
CA ILE A 605 32.10 4.24 -32.73
C ILE A 605 33.08 4.09 -31.56
N PRO A 606 32.89 4.82 -30.44
CA PRO A 606 33.62 4.56 -29.21
C PRO A 606 33.27 3.19 -28.61
N ILE A 607 34.23 2.57 -27.92
CA ILE A 607 34.07 1.25 -27.28
C ILE A 607 33.19 1.36 -26.03
N SER A 608 33.31 2.46 -25.26
CA SER A 608 32.49 2.74 -24.09
C SER A 608 32.21 4.23 -23.91
N VAL A 609 31.07 4.55 -23.32
CA VAL A 609 30.66 5.91 -22.92
C VAL A 609 29.82 5.87 -21.66
N ASN A 610 29.70 7.00 -20.95
CA ASN A 610 28.78 7.10 -19.81
C ASN A 610 27.33 7.24 -20.28
N GLU A 611 26.41 6.69 -19.50
CA GLU A 611 24.97 6.87 -19.67
C GLU A 611 24.63 8.37 -19.77
N ASN A 612 23.65 8.69 -20.62
CA ASN A 612 23.19 10.02 -20.98
C ASN A 612 24.21 10.89 -21.76
N SER A 613 25.34 10.33 -22.18
CA SER A 613 26.26 11.01 -23.11
C SER A 613 25.75 10.93 -24.56
N VAL A 614 25.95 12.00 -25.33
CA VAL A 614 25.70 12.01 -26.77
C VAL A 614 26.79 11.21 -27.49
N VAL A 615 26.42 10.18 -28.23
CA VAL A 615 27.31 9.38 -29.07
C VAL A 615 27.17 9.84 -30.51
N HIS A 616 28.30 10.21 -31.13
CA HIS A 616 28.37 10.55 -32.55
C HIS A 616 28.84 9.33 -33.35
N PHE A 617 28.09 8.96 -34.39
CA PHE A 617 28.40 7.80 -35.23
C PHE A 617 29.03 8.26 -36.54
N ARG A 618 30.25 7.79 -36.84
CA ARG A 618 30.98 8.16 -38.05
C ARG A 618 30.86 7.09 -39.12
N ASN A 619 30.32 7.43 -40.28
CA ASN A 619 30.09 6.48 -41.37
C ASN A 619 31.29 6.41 -42.33
N THR A 620 31.81 5.21 -42.56
CA THR A 620 32.96 4.94 -43.44
C THR A 620 32.61 4.01 -44.62
N SER A 621 31.31 3.86 -44.91
CA SER A 621 30.79 3.00 -45.98
C SER A 621 31.17 3.49 -47.38
N SER A 622 31.22 2.57 -48.36
CA SER A 622 31.48 2.87 -49.78
C SER A 622 30.45 2.23 -50.73
N GLY A 623 30.16 2.92 -51.83
CA GLY A 623 29.21 2.47 -52.86
C GLY A 623 27.72 2.72 -52.55
N ALA A 624 27.40 3.26 -51.37
CA ALA A 624 26.05 3.54 -50.89
C ALA A 624 25.71 5.04 -50.89
N THR A 625 24.42 5.37 -51.00
CA THR A 625 23.90 6.74 -50.93
C THR A 625 22.94 6.95 -49.75
N ASN A 626 22.35 5.88 -49.22
CA ASN A 626 21.37 5.90 -48.15
C ASN A 626 21.80 4.96 -47.02
N PHE A 627 21.38 5.26 -45.78
CA PHE A 627 21.85 4.55 -44.58
C PHE A 627 20.70 4.30 -43.62
N VAL A 628 20.74 3.18 -42.90
CA VAL A 628 19.81 2.86 -41.82
C VAL A 628 20.62 2.38 -40.62
N TRP A 629 20.41 3.03 -39.48
CA TRP A 629 21.08 2.72 -38.22
C TRP A 629 20.10 2.07 -37.25
N LYS A 630 20.50 0.94 -36.66
CA LYS A 630 19.74 0.24 -35.62
C LYS A 630 20.55 0.11 -34.33
N ARG A 631 19.84 0.14 -33.22
CA ARG A 631 20.31 -0.24 -31.88
C ARG A 631 19.49 -1.43 -31.40
N ASP A 632 20.18 -2.53 -31.09
CA ASP A 632 19.60 -3.80 -30.63
C ASP A 632 18.40 -4.24 -31.49
N GLY A 633 18.55 -4.11 -32.82
CA GLY A 633 17.52 -4.47 -33.80
C GLY A 633 16.46 -3.38 -34.09
N VAL A 634 16.44 -2.28 -33.36
CA VAL A 634 15.46 -1.18 -33.54
C VAL A 634 16.08 -0.01 -34.29
N VAL A 635 15.44 0.44 -35.37
CA VAL A 635 15.89 1.59 -36.17
C VAL A 635 15.80 2.88 -35.33
N PHE A 636 16.88 3.67 -35.32
CA PHE A 636 16.88 4.98 -34.65
C PHE A 636 17.25 6.15 -35.57
N SER A 637 17.91 5.91 -36.70
CA SER A 637 18.23 6.99 -37.65
C SER A 637 18.47 6.50 -39.07
N CYS A 638 18.26 7.39 -40.03
CA CYS A 638 18.64 7.21 -41.43
C CYS A 638 19.64 8.28 -41.92
N ALA A 639 20.17 9.11 -41.00
CA ALA A 639 21.16 10.12 -41.35
C ALA A 639 22.49 9.48 -41.75
N THR A 640 23.28 10.19 -42.57
CA THR A 640 24.64 9.74 -42.94
C THR A 640 25.52 9.59 -41.70
N GLU A 641 25.46 10.55 -40.78
CA GLU A 641 26.16 10.54 -39.48
C GLU A 641 25.18 10.97 -38.38
N PRO A 642 24.58 10.03 -37.64
CA PRO A 642 23.62 10.35 -36.58
C PRO A 642 24.28 10.62 -35.22
N GLU A 643 23.46 11.14 -34.31
CA GLU A 643 23.73 11.25 -32.88
C GLU A 643 22.70 10.43 -32.08
N TYR A 644 23.09 9.84 -30.96
CA TYR A 644 22.19 9.08 -30.09
C TYR A 644 22.59 9.18 -28.61
N ILE A 645 21.59 9.22 -27.72
CA ILE A 645 21.79 9.24 -26.27
C ILE A 645 21.31 7.91 -25.69
N PHE A 646 22.18 7.22 -24.96
CA PHE A 646 21.85 5.97 -24.27
C PHE A 646 21.42 6.26 -22.84
N ASN A 647 20.22 5.83 -22.46
CA ASN A 647 19.63 6.00 -21.13
C ASN A 647 19.52 4.67 -20.36
N GLN A 648 20.24 3.66 -20.81
CA GLN A 648 20.32 2.34 -20.18
C GLN A 648 21.77 1.89 -20.18
N THR A 649 22.24 1.43 -19.03
CA THR A 649 23.57 0.84 -18.88
C THR A 649 23.64 -0.56 -19.47
N GLY A 650 24.82 -0.96 -19.95
CA GLY A 650 25.06 -2.29 -20.51
C GLY A 650 25.64 -2.26 -21.93
N ASN A 651 25.74 -3.43 -22.54
CA ASN A 651 26.24 -3.56 -23.90
C ASN A 651 25.10 -3.42 -24.91
N HIS A 652 25.25 -2.48 -25.85
CA HIS A 652 24.34 -2.30 -26.97
C HIS A 652 25.02 -2.67 -28.29
N THR A 653 24.27 -3.28 -29.19
CA THR A 653 24.71 -3.61 -30.54
C THR A 653 24.20 -2.57 -31.52
N ILE A 654 25.11 -2.01 -32.30
CA ILE A 654 24.85 -1.02 -33.35
C ILE A 654 25.03 -1.70 -34.70
N GLU A 655 24.03 -1.53 -35.57
CA GLU A 655 24.04 -2.05 -36.93
C GLU A 655 23.84 -0.90 -37.92
N LEU A 656 24.70 -0.81 -38.93
CA LEU A 656 24.57 0.09 -40.07
C LEU A 656 24.28 -0.72 -41.33
N THR A 657 23.14 -0.44 -41.97
CA THR A 657 22.82 -0.93 -43.31
C THR A 657 23.07 0.19 -44.33
N ALA A 658 23.90 -0.08 -45.33
CA ALA A 658 24.23 0.84 -46.41
C ALA A 658 23.49 0.43 -47.69
N LEU A 659 22.75 1.35 -48.31
CA LEU A 659 21.92 1.13 -49.50
C LEU A 659 22.26 2.14 -50.61
N ASN A 660 21.97 1.81 -51.86
CA ASN A 660 22.01 2.77 -52.97
C ASN A 660 20.61 2.97 -53.59
N ALA A 661 20.54 3.62 -54.76
CA ALA A 661 19.28 3.85 -55.48
C ALA A 661 18.53 2.57 -55.89
N VAL A 662 19.16 1.40 -55.76
CA VAL A 662 18.55 0.08 -55.96
C VAL A 662 18.32 -0.55 -54.58
N PRO A 663 17.08 -0.55 -54.06
CA PRO A 663 16.79 -0.95 -52.68
C PRO A 663 17.20 -2.37 -52.31
N SER A 664 17.33 -3.27 -53.29
CA SER A 664 17.73 -4.66 -53.09
C SER A 664 19.24 -4.86 -52.91
N CYS A 665 20.05 -3.84 -53.22
CA CYS A 665 21.50 -3.90 -53.06
C CYS A 665 21.85 -3.24 -51.72
N VAL A 666 22.12 -4.07 -50.72
CA VAL A 666 22.49 -3.64 -49.36
C VAL A 666 23.74 -4.36 -48.88
N ASP A 667 24.52 -3.68 -48.04
CA ASP A 667 25.55 -4.30 -47.21
C ASP A 667 25.36 -3.85 -45.76
N THR A 668 25.76 -4.67 -44.80
CA THR A 668 25.54 -4.42 -43.37
C THR A 668 26.82 -4.59 -42.57
N SER A 669 27.03 -3.70 -41.61
CA SER A 669 28.12 -3.77 -40.63
C SER A 669 27.57 -3.66 -39.21
N SER A 670 28.27 -4.23 -38.22
CA SER A 670 27.84 -4.20 -36.82
C SER A 670 29.03 -4.02 -35.86
N ALA A 671 28.80 -3.30 -34.77
CA ALA A 671 29.76 -3.08 -33.69
C ALA A 671 29.03 -2.96 -32.33
N SER A 672 29.73 -3.15 -31.22
CA SER A 672 29.16 -3.03 -29.87
C SER A 672 29.73 -1.82 -29.12
N ILE A 673 28.89 -1.21 -28.28
CA ILE A 673 29.25 -0.12 -27.36
C ILE A 673 28.80 -0.47 -25.95
N THR A 674 29.64 -0.20 -24.95
CA THR A 674 29.32 -0.40 -23.52
C THR A 674 28.94 0.92 -22.86
N ILE A 675 27.75 0.98 -22.27
CA ILE A 675 27.23 2.16 -21.55
C ILE A 675 27.46 1.97 -20.05
N LEU A 676 28.30 2.85 -19.49
CA LEU A 676 28.69 2.84 -18.08
C LEU A 676 27.71 3.67 -17.24
N PRO A 677 27.40 3.28 -15.98
CA PRO A 677 26.54 4.05 -15.08
C PRO A 677 27.09 5.45 -14.77
N TYR A 678 26.22 6.38 -14.39
CA TYR A 678 26.60 7.75 -13.98
C TYR A 678 26.83 7.83 -12.46
N CYS A 679 27.96 8.38 -12.01
CA CYS A 679 28.29 8.48 -10.58
C CYS A 679 27.70 9.76 -9.94
N VAL A 680 26.84 9.61 -8.93
CA VAL A 680 26.30 10.74 -8.14
C VAL A 680 26.48 10.42 -6.66
N ALA A 681 27.07 11.36 -5.91
CA ALA A 681 27.12 11.30 -4.46
C ALA A 681 25.90 12.01 -3.88
N CYS A 682 25.07 11.30 -3.12
CA CYS A 682 24.07 11.97 -2.28
C CYS A 682 23.77 11.16 -1.03
N PHE A 683 23.60 11.80 0.12
CA PHE A 683 23.37 11.10 1.37
C PHE A 683 22.38 11.78 2.30
N THR A 684 21.80 11.00 3.19
CA THR A 684 20.90 11.44 4.27
C THR A 684 21.46 11.08 5.65
N PRO A 685 21.22 11.89 6.69
CA PRO A 685 20.54 13.19 6.64
C PRO A 685 21.42 14.28 5.99
N LEU A 686 20.80 15.16 5.20
CA LEU A 686 21.45 16.31 4.58
C LEU A 686 20.96 17.61 5.24
N GLY A 687 21.89 18.47 5.67
CA GLY A 687 21.59 19.79 6.25
C GLY A 687 22.82 20.68 6.20
N SER A 688 22.67 21.97 5.88
CA SER A 688 23.79 22.91 5.77
C SER A 688 23.53 24.18 6.58
N PRO A 689 24.04 24.28 7.83
CA PRO A 689 24.71 23.23 8.59
C PRO A 689 23.72 22.20 9.18
N LEU A 690 24.14 20.94 9.26
CA LEU A 690 23.43 19.91 10.02
C LEU A 690 23.78 20.09 11.50
N GLU A 691 22.81 20.49 12.33
CA GLU A 691 23.04 20.70 13.77
C GLU A 691 22.91 19.38 14.54
N VAL A 692 23.94 19.05 15.32
CA VAL A 692 24.01 17.82 16.13
C VAL A 692 24.46 18.15 17.54
N THR A 693 23.99 17.40 18.54
CA THR A 693 24.41 17.62 19.94
C THR A 693 25.68 16.86 20.25
N LEU A 694 26.60 17.44 21.02
CA LEU A 694 27.81 16.78 21.50
C LEU A 694 27.48 15.42 22.14
N GLY A 695 28.18 14.37 21.72
CA GLY A 695 27.94 12.98 22.15
C GLY A 695 26.92 12.21 21.32
N SER A 696 26.39 12.79 20.23
CA SER A 696 25.48 12.08 19.32
C SER A 696 26.24 11.23 18.31
N THR A 697 25.73 10.02 18.06
CA THR A 697 26.12 9.22 16.88
C THR A 697 25.16 9.54 15.75
N ILE A 698 25.69 9.88 14.57
CA ILE A 698 24.90 10.10 13.36
C ILE A 698 25.22 9.00 12.35
N ASP A 699 24.16 8.42 11.79
CA ASP A 699 24.23 7.47 10.70
C ASP A 699 23.93 8.19 9.37
N PHE A 700 24.93 8.25 8.51
CA PHE A 700 24.83 8.73 7.15
C PHE A 700 24.66 7.54 6.20
N ASN A 701 23.76 7.65 5.23
CA ASN A 701 23.60 6.62 4.20
C ASN A 701 23.43 7.26 2.83
N ASP A 702 24.04 6.65 1.80
CA ASP A 702 23.82 7.06 0.42
C ASP A 702 22.35 6.89 0.02
N SER A 703 21.78 7.90 -0.62
CA SER A 703 20.38 7.96 -1.04
C SER A 703 20.20 7.88 -2.56
N CYS A 704 21.29 7.79 -3.33
CA CYS A 704 21.26 7.83 -4.80
C CYS A 704 21.37 6.43 -5.42
N GLY A 705 22.16 5.53 -4.83
CA GLY A 705 22.29 4.12 -5.25
C GLY A 705 22.97 3.89 -6.60
N THR A 706 23.54 4.91 -7.24
CA THR A 706 24.02 4.86 -8.64
C THR A 706 25.52 4.59 -8.80
N ALA A 707 26.31 4.64 -7.74
CA ALA A 707 27.76 4.48 -7.80
C ALA A 707 28.24 3.08 -7.38
N ALA A 708 29.41 2.68 -7.88
CA ALA A 708 29.99 1.35 -7.64
C ALA A 708 30.67 1.23 -6.28
N TYR A 709 31.32 2.30 -5.81
CA TYR A 709 31.86 2.38 -4.46
C TYR A 709 31.92 3.83 -3.98
N PHE A 710 31.99 3.99 -2.66
CA PHE A 710 31.92 5.27 -1.96
C PHE A 710 33.13 5.46 -1.05
N ILE A 711 33.53 6.72 -0.86
CA ILE A 711 34.55 7.14 0.10
C ILE A 711 33.95 8.25 0.95
N TRP A 712 33.89 8.03 2.26
CA TRP A 712 33.50 9.05 3.23
C TRP A 712 34.75 9.75 3.75
N GLU A 713 34.68 11.05 4.00
CA GLU A 713 35.78 11.81 4.58
C GLU A 713 35.22 12.83 5.57
N LEU A 714 35.69 12.80 6.83
CA LEU A 714 35.30 13.74 7.86
C LEU A 714 36.56 14.49 8.33
N ASP A 715 36.53 15.82 8.23
CA ASP A 715 37.64 16.72 8.59
C ASP A 715 39.00 16.33 7.96
N GLY A 716 38.95 15.87 6.70
CA GLY A 716 40.14 15.44 5.95
C GLY A 716 40.63 14.03 6.27
N ILE A 717 39.93 13.28 7.12
CA ILE A 717 40.22 11.87 7.43
C ILE A 717 39.24 10.97 6.65
N GLN A 718 39.77 10.05 5.84
CA GLN A 718 38.94 9.12 5.08
C GLN A 718 38.44 7.95 5.94
N TYR A 719 37.17 7.61 5.74
CA TYR A 719 36.44 6.54 6.40
C TYR A 719 35.74 5.64 5.36
N ASN A 720 35.61 4.35 5.70
CA ASN A 720 34.84 3.34 4.98
C ASN A 720 35.15 3.19 3.47
N THR A 721 36.41 2.90 3.15
CA THR A 721 36.85 2.59 1.78
C THR A 721 36.49 1.14 1.43
N GLY A 722 35.32 0.88 0.83
CA GLY A 722 34.98 -0.53 0.50
C GLY A 722 33.57 -0.87 0.01
N GLY A 723 32.76 0.10 -0.44
CA GLY A 723 31.46 -0.19 -1.07
C GLY A 723 30.26 -0.33 -0.12
N ASN A 724 30.44 -0.10 1.18
CA ASN A 724 29.30 0.03 2.10
C ASN A 724 28.71 1.44 2.00
N THR A 725 27.40 1.53 1.78
CA THR A 725 26.67 2.80 1.58
C THR A 725 26.45 3.58 2.88
N ALA A 726 26.62 2.94 4.04
CA ALA A 726 26.40 3.54 5.35
C ALA A 726 27.70 3.93 6.07
N PHE A 727 27.70 5.10 6.72
CA PHE A 727 28.78 5.64 7.53
C PHE A 727 28.22 6.18 8.86
N SER A 728 28.71 5.66 9.98
CA SER A 728 28.28 6.08 11.32
C SER A 728 29.44 6.76 12.05
N TYR A 729 29.19 7.92 12.67
CA TYR A 729 30.22 8.65 13.44
C TYR A 729 29.68 9.24 14.74
N LEU A 730 30.46 9.12 15.82
CA LEU A 730 30.20 9.72 17.12
C LEU A 730 30.90 11.08 17.23
N PHE A 731 30.13 12.16 17.30
CA PHE A 731 30.67 13.52 17.41
C PHE A 731 30.93 13.88 18.87
N ASN A 732 32.20 13.85 19.28
CA ASN A 732 32.65 14.07 20.66
C ASN A 732 33.47 15.36 20.87
N VAL A 733 33.62 16.18 19.82
CA VAL A 733 34.26 17.50 19.87
C VAL A 733 33.23 18.54 19.41
N PRO A 734 33.05 19.66 20.13
CA PRO A 734 32.16 20.73 19.69
C PRO A 734 32.81 21.58 18.59
N GLY A 735 31.98 22.17 17.73
CA GLY A 735 32.44 23.04 16.64
C GLY A 735 31.93 22.63 15.27
N ASP A 736 32.54 23.20 14.23
CA ASP A 736 32.20 22.94 12.84
C ASP A 736 33.06 21.79 12.30
N HIS A 737 32.40 20.78 11.74
CA HIS A 737 33.00 19.63 11.09
C HIS A 737 32.55 19.59 9.61
N TYR A 738 33.39 19.04 8.73
CA TYR A 738 33.12 18.95 7.30
C TYR A 738 33.11 17.49 6.86
N LEU A 739 31.95 17.03 6.38
CA LEU A 739 31.76 15.68 5.86
C LEU A 739 31.64 15.71 4.34
N ASN A 740 32.45 14.91 3.67
CA ASN A 740 32.43 14.69 2.23
C ASN A 740 32.06 13.23 1.92
N LEU A 741 31.18 13.01 0.96
CA LEU A 741 30.95 11.73 0.30
C LEU A 741 31.44 11.81 -1.14
N THR A 742 32.39 10.95 -1.51
CA THR A 742 32.84 10.78 -2.90
C THR A 742 32.27 9.48 -3.47
N ALA A 743 31.56 9.56 -4.58
CA ALA A 743 31.01 8.44 -5.32
C ALA A 743 31.84 8.16 -6.58
N HIS A 744 32.15 6.89 -6.86
CA HIS A 744 32.96 6.45 -8.01
C HIS A 744 32.27 5.37 -8.85
N ASN A 745 32.61 5.33 -10.14
CA ASN A 745 32.31 4.19 -11.01
C ASN A 745 33.29 3.02 -10.83
N LEU A 746 32.92 1.83 -11.34
CA LEU A 746 33.70 0.57 -11.27
C LEU A 746 35.15 0.71 -11.78
N ASP A 747 35.38 1.58 -12.76
CA ASP A 747 36.68 1.84 -13.38
C ASP A 747 37.33 3.16 -12.89
N ALA A 748 36.72 3.81 -11.91
CA ALA A 748 37.13 5.10 -11.34
C ALA A 748 37.24 6.27 -12.34
N THR A 749 36.65 6.16 -13.53
CA THR A 749 36.69 7.23 -14.56
C THR A 749 35.74 8.39 -14.27
N CYS A 750 34.72 8.15 -13.46
CA CYS A 750 33.77 9.14 -12.95
C CYS A 750 33.95 9.29 -11.44
N SER A 751 34.03 10.53 -10.94
CA SER A 751 33.90 10.87 -9.52
C SER A 751 32.94 12.05 -9.29
N ASN A 752 32.10 11.95 -8.27
CA ASN A 752 31.23 13.03 -7.82
C ASN A 752 31.36 13.18 -6.31
N ILE A 753 31.42 14.42 -5.81
CA ILE A 753 31.60 14.72 -4.39
C ILE A 753 30.44 15.57 -3.90
N LEU A 754 29.85 15.18 -2.78
CA LEU A 754 28.91 16.01 -2.02
C LEU A 754 29.50 16.32 -0.65
N SER A 755 29.47 17.60 -0.26
CA SER A 755 30.00 18.10 1.00
C SER A 755 28.90 18.71 1.85
N THR A 756 28.96 18.51 3.17
CA THR A 756 28.08 19.18 4.13
C THR A 756 28.84 19.62 5.38
N GLN A 757 28.42 20.76 5.94
CA GLN A 757 28.92 21.22 7.23
C GLN A 757 28.05 20.65 8.35
N ILE A 758 28.68 20.14 9.41
CA ILE A 758 28.04 19.60 10.60
C ILE A 758 28.43 20.51 11.77
N LYS A 759 27.44 21.08 12.45
CA LYS A 759 27.66 21.95 13.61
C LYS A 759 27.34 21.19 14.88
N VAL A 760 28.38 20.84 15.65
CA VAL A 760 28.26 20.12 16.91
C VAL A 760 28.10 21.13 18.06
N ILE A 761 26.92 21.14 18.66
CA ILE A 761 26.55 22.05 19.74
C ILE A 761 26.73 21.32 21.07
N ASP A 762 27.56 21.88 21.94
CA ASP A 762 27.62 21.47 23.35
C ASP A 762 26.46 22.15 24.10
N THR A 763 25.46 21.37 24.49
CA THR A 763 24.30 21.82 25.24
C THR A 763 24.44 21.59 26.75
N SER A 764 25.63 21.18 27.22
CA SER A 764 25.87 21.02 28.65
C SER A 764 25.83 22.38 29.36
N PRO A 765 25.09 22.51 30.48
CA PRO A 765 25.04 23.76 31.23
C PRO A 765 26.43 24.09 31.82
N PRO A 766 26.89 25.35 31.77
CA PRO A 766 28.19 25.71 32.31
C PRO A 766 28.25 25.42 33.80
N LYS A 767 29.23 24.60 34.20
CA LYS A 767 29.46 24.20 35.59
C LYS A 767 29.95 25.41 36.39
N GLU A 768 29.07 26.06 37.15
CA GLU A 768 29.40 27.24 37.96
C GLU A 768 30.32 26.87 39.15
N THR A 769 31.46 27.55 39.26
CA THR A 769 32.30 27.60 40.46
C THR A 769 31.76 28.64 41.44
N SER A 770 31.95 28.42 42.75
CA SER A 770 31.52 29.30 43.85
C SER A 770 31.90 30.77 43.62
N ILE A 771 30.92 31.66 43.48
CA ILE A 771 31.15 33.12 43.34
C ILE A 771 31.54 33.71 44.70
N ILE A 772 32.60 34.52 44.72
CA ILE A 772 33.07 35.27 45.90
C ILE A 772 33.00 36.77 45.58
N ILE A 773 32.20 37.51 46.35
CA ILE A 773 32.03 38.96 46.21
C ILE A 773 32.64 39.64 47.46
N PRO A 774 33.68 40.48 47.32
CA PRO A 774 34.25 41.22 48.44
C PRO A 774 33.28 42.29 48.94
N ASN A 775 33.46 42.79 50.16
CA ASN A 775 32.67 43.89 50.73
C ASN A 775 33.54 45.10 51.12
N LEU A 776 34.82 45.10 50.75
CA LEU A 776 35.79 46.15 51.02
C LEU A 776 36.76 46.26 49.84
N ILE A 777 37.02 47.49 49.39
CA ILE A 777 38.11 47.82 48.46
C ILE A 777 38.94 48.97 49.01
N THR A 778 40.24 48.95 48.72
CA THR A 778 41.21 49.97 49.11
C THR A 778 41.71 50.67 47.86
N ALA A 779 40.97 51.68 47.40
CA ALA A 779 41.25 52.39 46.14
C ALA A 779 42.36 53.44 46.32
N ASN A 780 43.55 53.01 46.75
CA ASN A 780 44.70 53.85 47.08
C ASN A 780 45.79 53.84 45.98
N GLY A 781 45.62 53.01 44.94
CA GLY A 781 46.51 52.91 43.78
C GLY A 781 47.77 52.07 44.03
N ASP A 782 47.79 51.23 45.07
CA ASP A 782 48.94 50.36 45.39
C ASP A 782 48.96 49.03 44.60
N GLY A 783 47.94 48.79 43.76
CA GLY A 783 47.75 47.60 42.94
C GLY A 783 47.05 46.45 43.66
N LEU A 784 46.67 46.60 44.93
CA LEU A 784 46.04 45.57 45.76
C LEU A 784 44.63 45.99 46.20
N ASN A 785 43.61 45.22 45.80
CA ASN A 785 42.20 45.51 46.08
C ASN A 785 41.75 46.93 45.69
N ASP A 786 42.41 47.53 44.69
CA ASP A 786 42.05 48.83 44.12
C ASP A 786 40.71 48.79 43.38
N THR A 787 40.30 47.61 42.90
CA THR A 787 39.05 47.42 42.18
C THR A 787 38.14 46.41 42.87
N PHE A 788 36.84 46.53 42.62
CA PHE A 788 35.82 45.61 43.11
C PHE A 788 35.82 44.32 42.29
N GLN A 789 36.74 43.41 42.64
CA GLN A 789 36.95 42.15 41.92
C GLN A 789 36.05 41.04 42.46
N VAL A 790 35.11 40.58 41.63
CA VAL A 790 34.26 39.42 41.91
C VAL A 790 34.89 38.18 41.29
N THR A 791 35.21 37.20 42.14
CA THR A 791 35.87 35.95 41.71
C THR A 791 34.82 34.90 41.40
N GLY A 792 35.02 34.14 40.31
CA GLY A 792 34.08 33.12 39.85
C GLY A 792 32.91 33.65 39.02
N LEU A 793 32.91 34.95 38.69
CA LEU A 793 31.89 35.57 37.84
C LEU A 793 32.04 35.09 36.38
N SER A 794 30.99 34.51 35.81
CA SER A 794 30.94 34.22 34.37
C SER A 794 30.70 35.51 33.56
N GLN A 795 30.97 35.49 32.25
CA GLN A 795 30.67 36.64 31.37
C GLN A 795 29.15 36.90 31.30
N GLY A 796 28.75 38.15 31.01
CA GLY A 796 27.35 38.53 30.83
C GLY A 796 26.71 39.29 31.99
N TYR A 797 27.34 39.34 33.17
CA TYR A 797 26.81 40.09 34.32
C TYR A 797 26.97 41.61 34.14
N THR A 798 25.99 42.37 34.62
CA THR A 798 25.98 43.84 34.68
C THR A 798 26.13 44.28 36.13
N LEU A 799 27.07 45.19 36.41
CA LEU A 799 27.24 45.80 37.73
C LEU A 799 26.67 47.22 37.74
N GLU A 800 25.85 47.52 38.72
CA GLU A 800 25.40 48.87 39.07
C GLU A 800 25.80 49.17 40.52
N VAL A 801 26.29 50.38 40.80
CA VAL A 801 26.70 50.83 42.13
C VAL A 801 26.02 52.15 42.46
N TYR A 802 25.51 52.27 43.68
CA TYR A 802 24.71 53.38 44.17
C TYR A 802 25.31 53.95 45.47
N ASN A 803 25.17 55.26 45.69
CA ASN A 803 25.52 55.88 46.97
C ASN A 803 24.39 55.71 48.01
N GLN A 804 24.60 56.18 49.24
CA GLN A 804 23.62 56.11 50.34
C GLN A 804 22.31 56.90 50.12
N TRP A 805 22.22 57.67 49.04
CA TRP A 805 21.04 58.45 48.64
C TRP A 805 20.35 57.88 47.40
N ASP A 806 20.61 56.61 47.07
CA ASP A 806 20.04 55.89 45.92
C ASP A 806 20.40 56.50 44.55
N SER A 807 21.47 57.30 44.49
CA SER A 807 21.99 57.82 43.23
C SER A 807 23.03 56.85 42.67
N MET A 808 22.82 56.40 41.43
CA MET A 808 23.75 55.52 40.72
C MET A 808 25.05 56.27 40.41
N VAL A 809 26.18 55.73 40.89
CA VAL A 809 27.52 56.28 40.70
C VAL A 809 28.36 55.50 39.71
N TYR A 810 27.97 54.25 39.40
CA TYR A 810 28.64 53.41 38.40
C TYR A 810 27.66 52.43 37.77
N LYS A 811 27.83 52.18 36.46
CA LYS A 811 27.17 51.10 35.74
C LYS A 811 28.11 50.56 34.67
N LYS A 812 28.22 49.23 34.59
CA LYS A 812 28.93 48.55 33.50
C LYS A 812 28.25 47.23 33.14
N GLU A 813 27.84 47.13 31.90
CA GLU A 813 27.41 45.89 31.27
C GLU A 813 28.63 45.02 30.96
N ASN A 814 28.47 43.69 31.00
CA ASN A 814 29.58 42.74 30.87
C ASN A 814 30.75 43.08 31.81
N TYR A 815 30.42 43.18 33.11
CA TYR A 815 31.34 43.59 34.15
C TYR A 815 32.57 42.67 34.21
N ASP A 816 33.73 43.30 34.14
CA ASP A 816 35.06 42.71 33.97
C ASP A 816 35.99 43.04 35.15
N ASN A 817 35.41 43.28 36.35
CA ASN A 817 36.15 43.62 37.58
C ASN A 817 36.88 44.98 37.57
N SER A 818 36.41 45.92 36.75
CA SER A 818 37.04 47.25 36.54
C SER A 818 36.54 48.39 37.43
N PHE A 819 35.63 48.19 38.38
CA PHE A 819 35.16 49.29 39.24
C PHE A 819 36.24 49.66 40.26
N ASP A 820 36.92 50.78 40.06
CA ASP A 820 38.08 51.24 40.83
C ASP A 820 37.78 52.29 41.92
N ALA A 821 36.54 52.81 41.94
CA ALA A 821 36.07 53.86 42.85
C ALA A 821 37.00 55.09 43.02
N GLN A 822 37.89 55.38 42.06
CA GLN A 822 38.89 56.45 42.21
C GLN A 822 38.25 57.84 42.35
N SER A 823 37.12 58.07 41.70
CA SER A 823 36.38 59.34 41.74
C SER A 823 35.42 59.47 42.92
N LEU A 824 35.34 58.45 43.78
CA LEU A 824 34.36 58.37 44.88
C LEU A 824 34.99 58.69 46.24
N ASN A 825 34.20 59.21 47.19
CA ASN A 825 34.66 59.43 48.56
C ASN A 825 34.67 58.12 49.34
N SER A 826 35.53 58.01 50.37
CA SER A 826 35.53 56.85 51.27
C SER A 826 34.20 56.75 52.01
N ASN A 827 33.39 55.77 51.63
CA ASN A 827 32.05 55.52 52.18
C ASN A 827 31.57 54.11 51.77
N ILE A 828 30.41 53.69 52.29
CA ILE A 828 29.71 52.49 51.85
C ILE A 828 28.87 52.80 50.61
N TYR A 829 29.00 51.96 49.59
CA TYR A 829 28.20 51.98 48.37
C TYR A 829 27.44 50.66 48.23
N PHE A 830 26.27 50.70 47.62
CA PHE A 830 25.41 49.52 47.42
C PHE A 830 25.53 49.05 45.98
N TYR A 831 25.64 47.74 45.75
CA TYR A 831 25.74 47.19 44.40
C TYR A 831 24.57 46.27 44.05
N ASN A 832 24.23 46.25 42.77
CA ASN A 832 23.34 45.30 42.13
C ASN A 832 24.10 44.66 40.95
N LEU A 833 24.45 43.39 41.07
CA LEU A 833 25.18 42.61 40.07
C LEU A 833 24.24 41.54 39.52
N TYR A 834 23.82 41.65 38.25
CA TYR A 834 22.80 40.76 37.69
C TYR A 834 23.12 40.32 36.26
N HIS A 835 22.69 39.11 35.89
CA HIS A 835 22.80 38.60 34.53
C HIS A 835 21.45 38.74 33.81
N PRO A 836 21.36 39.55 32.74
CA PRO A 836 20.09 39.92 32.12
C PRO A 836 19.34 38.72 31.51
N GLU A 837 20.06 37.73 30.96
CA GLU A 837 19.43 36.57 30.32
C GLU A 837 18.99 35.48 31.32
N THR A 838 19.76 35.23 32.37
CA THR A 838 19.43 34.17 33.35
C THR A 838 18.61 34.68 34.52
N GLY A 839 18.52 36.00 34.72
CA GLY A 839 17.83 36.64 35.85
C GLY A 839 18.55 36.53 37.20
N LYS A 840 19.70 35.85 37.27
CA LYS A 840 20.49 35.73 38.52
C LYS A 840 20.95 37.11 38.97
N THR A 841 20.77 37.41 40.25
CA THR A 841 21.05 38.71 40.83
C THR A 841 21.72 38.57 42.21
N TYR A 842 22.80 39.32 42.42
CA TYR A 842 23.52 39.47 43.68
C TYR A 842 23.46 40.94 44.12
N ARG A 843 23.02 41.19 45.34
CA ARG A 843 22.93 42.54 45.92
C ARG A 843 23.67 42.59 47.23
N GLY A 844 24.32 43.72 47.50
CA GLY A 844 25.08 43.91 48.71
C GLY A 844 25.66 45.31 48.80
N TRP A 845 26.71 45.44 49.59
CA TRP A 845 27.43 46.69 49.76
C TRP A 845 28.93 46.46 49.66
N VAL A 846 29.64 47.49 49.24
CA VAL A 846 31.10 47.57 49.21
C VAL A 846 31.53 48.83 49.94
N HIS A 847 32.41 48.68 50.91
CA HIS A 847 33.04 49.80 51.59
C HIS A 847 34.26 50.23 50.77
N VAL A 848 34.27 51.47 50.31
CA VAL A 848 35.42 52.08 49.64
C VAL A 848 36.24 52.80 50.70
N VAL A 849 37.48 52.35 50.89
CA VAL A 849 38.48 53.00 51.76
C VAL A 849 39.61 53.53 50.88
N LYS A 850 40.19 54.67 51.24
CA LYS A 850 41.30 55.30 50.52
C LYS A 850 42.48 55.53 51.45
#